data_AF-A0AAD8XVD7-F1
#
_entry.id   AF-A0AAD8XVD7-F1
#
_cell.length_a   1.000
_cell.length_b   1.000
_cell.length_c   1.000
_cell.angle_alpha   90.00
_cell.angle_beta   90.00
_cell.angle_gamma   90.00
#
_symmetry.space_group_name_H-M   'P 1'
#
loop_
_entity.id
_entity.type
_entity.pdbx_description
1 polymer ?
#
loop_
_entity_poly.entity_id
_entity_poly.type
_entity_poly.pdbx_seq_one_letter_code
_entity_poly.pdbx_strand_id
1 'polypeptide(L)'
;MHLRLGALAAAILSTSATPHHQEEGSIIRRELAASACSTYDTLHETTSGITLLWSNAADGDTEWLNKANYNYGYLPGIHKFNKVIMAVNDVGTVSCDATYMNANVYLEMRSGATLDVTANLDVGDAFYLKTNAALTQSSSSILTVGKNLYLAAMYSIADTAKLSVGLDLYMASNAKLTIVGDSASITASTVTPTNSQVHGVISYVLGPSGAGVINLGGGELTIGSTTAKINIDASGYTGGANSIPLINQCSTIAGSFNPANIVINGLAAGLSGSVVSKSDGVYLELTGGGGGPPSPTTSSPTANPTTASPTPSPTSPPIQSPVVTTTTQATTTTAQTTTAQTTTSATTTTTTPATTTTTAQTTTPATTTTTAQTTTTAQTTTPATTTTTAQTTTAQTTTPATSTTTTTTTTVDPPPPSDSTTTIALTETGFDAITSSGTCPPADITSIVIDGTNYVAGPGTITLYECSLINASYDLMNIRLINFPEGLWFELSYKADTIDLIIKSLANYKEYWVHVRTTYTTDEYPEQEHTDHFPDFNWDTIPTWTRFRKNANIIPDNNKKAWNYNSGPWKDEEIESIAKNNFLSWYGLNTPEHVIETWERIKSKDPRHKTMYYWNAESFWGTSGIGIEQSYLSVGTVGTGGRKLYNHSNPDMRAWWLAHGLEMSQQASSDGVFTDNTISRECDNQACNLETTDKSIMIRSLAEGAPDDVLDIGNYLRQMIDGGNRFRMAYADGTYFENTHFSPGNQNDLEGILVSMQLAREASWKKKVVMWTGSRRNCGCGFNNPAFKFCRYVGDKDCTPQYCEGFVQTDGVEPTALLEKDFEIALAEFLMIVEKWSYGNFNISPDASCEPWRWDWSHMDLFNKPLGQPLGPPLKSGHTFSRHFEHLSVKLSLKKTDYEESAHGVGGDVTFLPSL
;
A
#
# COMPACT_ATOMS: atom_id res chain seq x y z
N MET A 1 -39.83 -30.10 29.74
CA MET A 1 -40.35 -31.49 29.72
C MET A 1 -39.15 -32.42 29.93
N HIS A 2 -39.30 -33.42 30.80
CA HIS A 2 -38.28 -34.28 31.42
C HIS A 2 -37.22 -34.90 30.47
N LEU A 3 -35.91 -34.91 30.80
CA LEU A 3 -35.14 -35.77 31.75
C LEU A 3 -34.84 -37.17 31.16
N ARG A 4 -33.57 -37.49 30.83
CA ARG A 4 -32.72 -38.51 31.53
C ARG A 4 -31.45 -38.94 30.77
N LEU A 5 -30.38 -39.02 31.56
CA LEU A 5 -29.09 -39.69 31.37
C LEU A 5 -29.18 -41.24 31.46
N GLY A 6 -28.12 -41.92 30.96
CA GLY A 6 -27.62 -43.23 31.43
C GLY A 6 -27.19 -44.15 30.27
N ALA A 7 -25.91 -44.29 29.89
CA ALA A 7 -24.77 -44.96 30.53
C ALA A 7 -24.70 -46.51 30.39
N LEU A 8 -23.61 -46.93 29.73
CA LEU A 8 -22.75 -48.13 29.89
C LEU A 8 -23.17 -49.57 29.45
N ALA A 9 -22.35 -50.06 28.51
CA ALA A 9 -21.61 -51.35 28.45
C ALA A 9 -22.33 -52.71 28.23
N ALA A 10 -22.03 -53.41 27.12
CA ALA A 10 -20.99 -54.47 27.04
C ALA A 10 -21.18 -55.48 25.86
N ALA A 11 -20.13 -55.58 25.05
CA ALA A 11 -19.49 -56.78 24.47
C ALA A 11 -20.12 -57.63 23.33
N ILE A 12 -19.18 -58.19 22.52
CA ILE A 12 -19.23 -59.36 21.58
C ILE A 12 -19.57 -58.93 20.12
N LEU A 13 -18.80 -59.19 19.04
CA LEU A 13 -17.69 -60.10 18.71
C LEU A 13 -16.93 -59.57 17.47
N SER A 14 -15.74 -60.12 17.28
CA SER A 14 -14.72 -59.91 16.25
C SER A 14 -15.14 -60.16 14.79
N THR A 15 -14.46 -59.49 13.85
CA THR A 15 -13.66 -60.15 12.79
C THR A 15 -12.71 -59.16 12.11
N SER A 16 -11.57 -59.72 11.72
CA SER A 16 -10.31 -59.14 11.27
C SER A 16 -10.33 -58.52 9.87
N ALA A 17 -9.60 -57.42 9.69
CA ALA A 17 -8.83 -57.15 8.48
C ALA A 17 -7.64 -56.22 8.78
N THR A 18 -6.51 -56.61 8.23
CA THR A 18 -5.13 -56.07 8.29
C THR A 18 -4.96 -54.58 7.96
N PRO A 19 -4.08 -53.83 8.64
CA PRO A 19 -3.64 -52.51 8.19
C PRO A 19 -2.42 -52.61 7.26
N HIS A 20 -2.48 -51.86 6.17
CA HIS A 20 -1.37 -51.62 5.26
C HIS A 20 -0.27 -50.77 5.91
N HIS A 21 0.97 -51.15 5.62
CA HIS A 21 2.26 -50.50 5.86
C HIS A 21 2.24 -48.99 6.18
N GLN A 22 2.73 -48.64 7.37
CA GLN A 22 3.48 -47.39 7.56
C GLN A 22 4.95 -47.68 7.26
N GLU A 23 5.52 -46.99 6.28
CA GLU A 23 6.97 -46.88 6.11
C GLU A 23 7.48 -45.80 7.06
N GLU A 24 8.24 -46.22 8.06
CA GLU A 24 9.09 -45.35 8.87
C GLU A 24 10.25 -44.85 8.00
N GLY A 25 10.23 -43.57 7.64
CA GLY A 25 11.39 -42.89 7.07
C GLY A 25 12.45 -42.66 8.13
N SER A 26 13.49 -43.50 8.15
CA SER A 26 14.64 -43.36 9.05
C SER A 26 15.41 -42.07 8.76
N ILE A 27 15.39 -41.12 9.69
CA ILE A 27 16.30 -39.97 9.69
C ILE A 27 17.70 -40.48 10.00
N ILE A 28 18.58 -40.47 8.98
CA ILE A 28 20.00 -40.78 9.12
C ILE A 28 20.66 -39.62 9.86
N ARG A 29 20.91 -39.76 11.17
CA ARG A 29 21.92 -38.95 11.87
C ARG A 29 23.29 -39.58 11.61
N ARG A 30 24.13 -38.90 10.84
CA ARG A 30 25.58 -39.12 10.84
C ARG A 30 26.25 -37.85 11.35
N GLU A 31 26.84 -37.95 12.54
CA GLU A 31 27.91 -37.05 12.96
C GLU A 31 29.08 -37.21 11.98
N LEU A 32 29.49 -36.13 11.33
CA LEU A 32 30.69 -36.09 10.49
C LEU A 32 31.65 -35.01 11.02
N ALA A 33 32.90 -35.45 11.20
CA ALA A 33 33.98 -34.67 11.76
C ALA A 33 34.37 -33.47 10.88
N ALA A 34 34.66 -32.35 11.55
CA ALA A 34 34.85 -31.01 11.01
C ALA A 34 36.21 -30.76 10.30
N SER A 35 36.64 -31.55 9.32
CA SER A 35 38.01 -31.36 8.77
C SER A 35 38.24 -31.41 7.26
N ALA A 36 37.21 -31.31 6.41
CA ALA A 36 37.44 -31.00 5.01
C ALA A 36 36.25 -30.27 4.38
N CYS A 37 36.50 -29.11 3.77
CA CYS A 37 35.61 -28.50 2.78
C CYS A 37 35.40 -29.50 1.64
N SER A 38 34.49 -30.44 1.81
CA SER A 38 34.19 -31.49 0.84
C SER A 38 32.91 -31.10 0.12
N THR A 39 33.00 -31.11 -1.22
CA THR A 39 31.92 -30.87 -2.15
C THR A 39 30.81 -31.90 -1.94
N TYR A 40 29.59 -31.45 -1.64
CA TYR A 40 28.42 -32.32 -1.65
C TYR A 40 27.86 -32.41 -3.06
N ASP A 41 27.67 -33.64 -3.53
CA ASP A 41 27.01 -33.95 -4.80
C ASP A 41 25.55 -34.31 -4.47
N THR A 42 24.62 -33.35 -4.57
CA THR A 42 23.20 -33.64 -4.41
C THR A 42 22.68 -34.28 -5.69
N LEU A 43 22.18 -35.50 -5.58
CA LEU A 43 21.61 -36.29 -6.68
C LEU A 43 20.57 -35.47 -7.48
N HIS A 44 20.86 -35.31 -8.76
CA HIS A 44 20.13 -34.63 -9.84
C HIS A 44 20.45 -33.15 -10.07
N GLU A 45 21.21 -32.95 -11.15
CA GLU A 45 21.70 -31.73 -11.80
C GLU A 45 23.03 -31.15 -11.25
N THR A 46 24.00 -31.10 -12.17
CA THR A 46 25.45 -30.92 -11.97
C THR A 46 25.82 -29.49 -11.60
N THR A 47 25.53 -29.06 -10.37
CA THR A 47 26.12 -27.85 -9.77
C THR A 47 26.74 -28.19 -8.41
N SER A 48 28.07 -28.20 -8.36
CA SER A 48 28.85 -28.38 -7.13
C SER A 48 28.76 -27.12 -6.25
N GLY A 49 28.04 -27.21 -5.12
CA GLY A 49 27.97 -26.16 -4.10
C GLY A 49 28.73 -26.53 -2.84
N ILE A 50 29.42 -25.55 -2.23
CA ILE A 50 30.06 -25.69 -0.91
C ILE A 50 29.00 -25.38 0.15
N THR A 51 28.76 -26.32 1.06
CA THR A 51 27.67 -26.21 2.05
C THR A 51 28.08 -25.33 3.24
N LEU A 52 27.24 -24.36 3.61
CA LEU A 52 27.30 -23.69 4.91
C LEU A 52 27.07 -24.73 6.01
N LEU A 53 28.01 -24.89 6.95
CA LEU A 53 27.86 -25.87 8.02
C LEU A 53 26.97 -25.31 9.12
N TRP A 54 25.82 -25.95 9.28
CA TRP A 54 24.80 -25.56 10.23
C TRP A 54 24.60 -26.66 11.26
N SER A 55 24.92 -26.37 12.51
CA SER A 55 24.72 -27.30 13.63
C SER A 55 23.58 -26.77 14.48
N ASN A 56 22.38 -27.29 14.26
CA ASN A 56 21.26 -26.95 15.14
C ASN A 56 21.34 -27.83 16.41
N ALA A 57 21.36 -27.19 17.58
CA ALA A 57 21.47 -27.89 18.87
C ALA A 57 20.12 -28.43 19.38
N ALA A 58 19.01 -28.08 18.72
CA ALA A 58 17.67 -28.55 19.08
C ALA A 58 17.05 -29.34 17.92
N ASP A 59 16.76 -30.61 18.19
CA ASP A 59 16.18 -31.56 17.26
C ASP A 59 14.78 -31.11 16.78
N GLY A 60 14.68 -30.46 15.62
CA GLY A 60 13.40 -30.25 14.96
C GLY A 60 13.20 -28.97 14.15
N ASP A 61 14.19 -28.08 14.05
CA ASP A 61 13.99 -26.90 13.21
C ASP A 61 14.02 -27.29 11.72
N THR A 62 12.84 -27.24 11.12
CA THR A 62 12.64 -27.53 9.71
C THR A 62 12.84 -26.30 8.85
N GLU A 63 12.99 -25.09 9.39
CA GLU A 63 12.89 -23.86 8.61
C GLU A 63 13.93 -23.79 7.48
N TRP A 64 15.20 -24.10 7.70
CA TRP A 64 16.18 -24.10 6.59
C TRP A 64 15.87 -25.15 5.53
N LEU A 65 15.43 -26.35 5.92
CA LEU A 65 15.02 -27.40 4.98
C LEU A 65 13.56 -27.25 4.53
N ASN A 66 12.87 -26.22 4.99
CA ASN A 66 11.48 -25.98 4.66
C ASN A 66 11.48 -25.54 3.21
N LYS A 67 10.65 -26.20 2.41
CA LYS A 67 10.35 -25.81 1.03
C LYS A 67 9.91 -24.35 0.92
N ALA A 68 9.50 -23.71 2.03
CA ALA A 68 9.23 -22.28 2.11
C ALA A 68 10.47 -21.37 2.02
N ASN A 69 11.66 -21.85 2.41
CA ASN A 69 12.93 -21.10 2.35
C ASN A 69 13.69 -21.30 1.03
N TYR A 70 13.36 -22.33 0.25
CA TYR A 70 13.85 -22.50 -1.12
C TYR A 70 12.69 -22.40 -2.09
N ASN A 71 12.70 -21.37 -2.93
CA ASN A 71 11.85 -21.39 -4.10
C ASN A 71 12.22 -22.64 -4.94
N TYR A 72 11.30 -23.61 -5.02
CA TYR A 72 11.32 -24.74 -5.94
C TYR A 72 12.35 -25.87 -5.69
N GLY A 73 12.95 -25.97 -4.49
CA GLY A 73 13.89 -27.07 -4.18
C GLY A 73 15.27 -26.92 -4.84
N TYR A 74 15.59 -25.74 -5.36
CA TYR A 74 16.94 -25.39 -5.83
C TYR A 74 17.77 -24.75 -4.72
N LEU A 75 19.10 -24.86 -4.84
CA LEU A 75 20.04 -24.17 -3.95
C LEU A 75 19.80 -22.63 -3.98
N PRO A 76 19.94 -21.94 -2.83
CA PRO A 76 19.90 -20.47 -2.79
C PRO A 76 20.89 -19.86 -3.78
N GLY A 77 20.47 -18.82 -4.54
CA GLY A 77 21.34 -18.15 -5.52
C GLY A 77 21.11 -18.48 -6.99
N ILE A 78 20.15 -19.35 -7.34
CA ILE A 78 19.84 -19.64 -8.77
C ILE A 78 18.73 -18.70 -9.32
N HIS A 79 17.85 -18.18 -8.45
CA HIS A 79 16.74 -17.33 -8.86
C HIS A 79 16.77 -15.97 -8.15
N LYS A 80 16.22 -14.94 -8.82
CA LYS A 80 16.05 -13.62 -8.23
C LYS A 80 15.10 -13.72 -7.02
N PHE A 81 15.45 -13.06 -5.92
CA PHE A 81 14.65 -12.95 -4.68
C PHE A 81 14.61 -14.20 -3.79
N ASN A 82 15.60 -15.09 -3.89
CA ASN A 82 15.69 -16.18 -2.93
C ASN A 82 15.96 -15.63 -1.53
N LYS A 83 15.14 -16.05 -0.56
CA LYS A 83 15.18 -15.61 0.83
C LYS A 83 15.74 -16.74 1.69
N VAL A 84 16.89 -16.49 2.29
CA VAL A 84 17.57 -17.39 3.20
C VAL A 84 17.32 -16.89 4.63
N ILE A 85 16.73 -17.74 5.49
CA ILE A 85 16.38 -17.36 6.88
C ILE A 85 17.14 -18.26 7.84
N MET A 86 17.92 -17.67 8.74
CA MET A 86 18.35 -18.30 9.99
C MET A 86 17.29 -18.02 11.04
N ALA A 87 16.65 -19.08 11.52
CA ALA A 87 15.58 -19.07 12.50
C ALA A 87 16.08 -18.59 13.87
N VAL A 88 15.13 -18.51 14.81
CA VAL A 88 15.39 -17.99 16.15
C VAL A 88 16.34 -18.93 16.89
N ASN A 89 17.46 -18.41 17.39
CA ASN A 89 18.52 -19.14 18.10
C ASN A 89 19.39 -20.11 17.27
N ASP A 90 19.31 -20.06 15.94
CA ASP A 90 20.18 -20.90 15.12
C ASP A 90 21.66 -20.55 15.25
N VAL A 91 22.54 -21.53 15.03
CA VAL A 91 23.99 -21.35 15.07
C VAL A 91 24.59 -21.81 13.74
N GLY A 92 25.18 -20.87 12.99
CA GLY A 92 25.85 -21.16 11.73
C GLY A 92 27.30 -20.77 11.69
N THR A 93 28.04 -21.47 10.83
CA THR A 93 29.45 -21.24 10.60
C THR A 93 29.75 -21.25 9.10
N VAL A 94 30.56 -20.31 8.65
CA VAL A 94 31.11 -20.23 7.29
C VAL A 94 32.61 -20.45 7.38
N SER A 95 33.01 -21.71 7.24
CA SER A 95 34.42 -22.14 7.31
C SER A 95 35.03 -22.45 5.94
N CYS A 96 34.24 -22.33 4.87
CA CYS A 96 34.65 -22.49 3.49
C CYS A 96 33.99 -21.39 2.63
N ASP A 97 34.61 -21.01 1.52
CA ASP A 97 34.11 -19.95 0.66
C ASP A 97 32.70 -20.28 0.13
N ALA A 98 31.73 -19.39 0.40
CA ALA A 98 30.33 -19.48 0.01
C ALA A 98 29.98 -18.35 -0.97
N THR A 99 30.48 -18.46 -2.21
CA THR A 99 30.32 -17.45 -3.28
C THR A 99 29.10 -17.69 -4.18
N TYR A 100 28.37 -18.79 -3.98
CA TYR A 100 27.21 -19.17 -4.79
C TYR A 100 25.95 -18.35 -4.50
N MET A 101 25.90 -17.64 -3.37
CA MET A 101 24.78 -16.76 -2.99
C MET A 101 24.86 -15.38 -3.66
N ASN A 102 25.67 -15.23 -4.70
CA ASN A 102 25.92 -13.98 -5.41
C ASN A 102 24.73 -13.43 -6.24
N ALA A 103 23.72 -14.24 -6.58
CA ALA A 103 22.60 -13.80 -7.40
C ALA A 103 21.38 -13.40 -6.56
N ASN A 104 21.16 -12.09 -6.37
CA ASN A 104 19.98 -11.50 -5.71
C ASN A 104 19.43 -12.30 -4.49
N VAL A 105 20.31 -12.87 -3.67
CA VAL A 105 19.94 -13.60 -2.46
C VAL A 105 19.80 -12.61 -1.32
N TYR A 106 18.70 -12.75 -0.61
CA TYR A 106 18.48 -12.11 0.68
C TYR A 106 18.85 -13.09 1.79
N LEU A 107 19.60 -12.64 2.80
CA LEU A 107 19.86 -13.40 4.02
C LEU A 107 19.22 -12.67 5.22
N GLU A 108 18.50 -13.38 6.09
CA GLU A 108 17.96 -12.85 7.35
C GLU A 108 18.32 -13.72 8.53
N MET A 109 18.92 -13.10 9.54
CA MET A 109 19.13 -13.68 10.85
C MET A 109 18.04 -13.19 11.79
N ARG A 110 17.16 -14.10 12.23
CA ARG A 110 16.15 -13.81 13.24
C ARG A 110 16.76 -13.69 14.64
N SER A 111 15.93 -13.31 15.60
CA SER A 111 16.37 -13.05 16.97
C SER A 111 17.11 -14.23 17.59
N GLY A 112 18.26 -13.98 18.21
CA GLY A 112 19.08 -15.01 18.85
C GLY A 112 19.94 -15.84 17.89
N ALA A 113 19.73 -15.75 16.57
CA ALA A 113 20.56 -16.44 15.59
C ALA A 113 22.01 -15.95 15.65
N THR A 114 22.96 -16.86 15.50
CA THR A 114 24.40 -16.57 15.49
C THR A 114 25.05 -17.10 14.22
N LEU A 115 25.94 -16.33 13.61
CA LEU A 115 26.69 -16.71 12.42
C LEU A 115 28.17 -16.34 12.62
N ASP A 116 29.06 -17.31 12.48
CA ASP A 116 30.51 -17.11 12.54
C ASP A 116 31.13 -17.29 11.15
N VAL A 117 31.76 -16.24 10.61
CA VAL A 117 32.30 -16.17 9.26
C VAL A 117 33.83 -16.13 9.32
N THR A 118 34.45 -17.25 8.94
CA THR A 118 35.91 -17.44 8.91
C THR A 118 36.45 -17.63 7.49
N ALA A 119 35.57 -17.80 6.49
CA ALA A 119 35.86 -17.85 5.05
C ALA A 119 34.97 -16.87 4.26
N ASN A 120 35.17 -16.75 2.95
CA ASN A 120 34.43 -15.76 2.15
C ASN A 120 32.93 -16.08 2.09
N LEU A 121 32.07 -15.06 2.11
CA LEU A 121 30.62 -15.19 2.08
C LEU A 121 30.04 -14.07 1.18
N ASP A 122 29.36 -14.44 0.09
CA ASP A 122 28.70 -13.46 -0.79
C ASP A 122 27.18 -13.52 -0.62
N VAL A 123 26.53 -12.39 -0.33
CA VAL A 123 25.07 -12.23 -0.26
C VAL A 123 24.64 -11.28 -1.36
N GLY A 124 24.03 -11.79 -2.43
CA GLY A 124 23.85 -11.07 -3.69
C GLY A 124 22.91 -9.86 -3.66
N ASP A 125 21.99 -9.77 -2.70
CA ASP A 125 21.08 -8.63 -2.56
C ASP A 125 21.25 -7.92 -1.22
N ALA A 126 20.62 -8.44 -0.16
CA ALA A 126 20.56 -7.76 1.11
C ALA A 126 20.68 -8.72 2.29
N PHE A 127 21.26 -8.23 3.39
CA PHE A 127 21.48 -9.02 4.59
C PHE A 127 20.85 -8.30 5.80
N TYR A 128 19.96 -8.97 6.51
CA TYR A 128 19.21 -8.44 7.64
C TYR A 128 19.57 -9.17 8.92
N LEU A 129 20.09 -8.45 9.91
CA LEU A 129 20.35 -8.95 11.25
C LEU A 129 19.31 -8.38 12.19
N LYS A 130 18.32 -9.18 12.59
CA LYS A 130 17.26 -8.76 13.51
C LYS A 130 17.77 -8.68 14.95
N THR A 131 17.02 -8.01 15.81
CA THR A 131 17.30 -7.84 17.24
C THR A 131 17.80 -9.13 17.91
N ASN A 132 18.88 -9.05 18.70
CA ASN A 132 19.54 -10.15 19.40
C ASN A 132 20.25 -11.20 18.51
N ALA A 133 20.27 -11.06 17.19
CA ALA A 133 21.18 -11.85 16.36
C ALA A 133 22.65 -11.44 16.63
N ALA A 134 23.59 -12.34 16.32
CA ALA A 134 25.02 -12.07 16.44
C ALA A 134 25.81 -12.59 15.22
N LEU A 135 26.48 -11.69 14.52
CA LEU A 135 27.42 -12.03 13.46
C LEU A 135 28.85 -11.82 13.97
N THR A 136 29.70 -12.82 13.84
CA THR A 136 31.14 -12.70 14.06
C THR A 136 31.85 -12.95 12.75
N GLN A 137 32.83 -12.13 12.43
CA GLN A 137 33.68 -12.28 11.26
C GLN A 137 35.14 -12.14 11.67
N SER A 138 35.97 -13.10 11.28
CA SER A 138 37.39 -13.12 11.66
C SER A 138 38.25 -13.66 10.51
N SER A 139 39.56 -13.83 10.77
CA SER A 139 40.53 -14.31 9.78
C SER A 139 40.66 -13.38 8.56
N SER A 140 41.01 -13.90 7.38
CA SER A 140 41.07 -13.14 6.12
C SER A 140 39.78 -13.26 5.31
N SER A 141 38.64 -13.48 5.97
CA SER A 141 37.33 -13.65 5.31
C SER A 141 36.85 -12.35 4.67
N ILE A 142 36.16 -12.46 3.54
CA ILE A 142 35.46 -11.35 2.87
C ILE A 142 33.96 -11.64 2.90
N LEU A 143 33.18 -10.77 3.55
CA LEU A 143 31.72 -10.76 3.49
C LEU A 143 31.29 -9.70 2.48
N THR A 144 30.70 -10.12 1.36
CA THR A 144 30.16 -9.23 0.34
C THR A 144 28.63 -9.18 0.46
N VAL A 145 28.03 -7.99 0.50
CA VAL A 145 26.58 -7.78 0.43
C VAL A 145 26.30 -6.91 -0.80
N GLY A 146 25.57 -7.43 -1.78
CA GLY A 146 25.44 -6.80 -3.10
C GLY A 146 24.76 -5.44 -3.10
N LYS A 147 23.82 -5.21 -2.18
CA LYS A 147 23.12 -3.93 -1.99
C LYS A 147 23.20 -3.48 -0.53
N ASN A 148 22.30 -3.95 0.33
CA ASN A 148 22.04 -3.32 1.63
C ASN A 148 22.29 -4.28 2.80
N LEU A 149 22.97 -3.79 3.84
CA LEU A 149 23.13 -4.49 5.12
C LEU A 149 22.31 -3.76 6.19
N TYR A 150 21.33 -4.44 6.77
CA TYR A 150 20.47 -3.93 7.83
C TYR A 150 20.84 -4.55 9.18
N LEU A 151 21.54 -3.78 10.01
CA LEU A 151 22.00 -4.19 11.32
C LEU A 151 21.04 -3.69 12.41
N ALA A 152 20.31 -4.59 13.04
CA ALA A 152 19.57 -4.33 14.29
C ALA A 152 20.11 -5.17 15.47
N ALA A 153 21.33 -5.69 15.32
CA ALA A 153 21.91 -6.73 16.18
C ALA A 153 23.41 -6.51 16.42
N MET A 154 24.08 -7.49 16.99
CA MET A 154 25.53 -7.47 17.17
C MET A 154 26.25 -7.96 15.92
N TYR A 155 27.27 -7.21 15.49
CA TYR A 155 28.23 -7.64 14.48
C TYR A 155 29.64 -7.31 14.96
N SER A 156 30.50 -8.30 15.11
CA SER A 156 31.92 -8.15 15.39
C SER A 156 32.77 -8.55 14.18
N ILE A 157 33.69 -7.69 13.75
CA ILE A 157 34.69 -7.96 12.71
C ILE A 157 36.10 -7.79 13.30
N ALA A 158 36.99 -8.76 13.04
CA ALA A 158 38.33 -8.81 13.63
C ALA A 158 39.41 -9.24 12.62
N ASP A 159 40.67 -9.21 13.06
CA ASP A 159 41.84 -9.62 12.28
C ASP A 159 41.98 -8.85 10.96
N THR A 160 42.08 -9.57 9.83
CA THR A 160 42.22 -9.04 8.47
C THR A 160 40.90 -9.11 7.69
N ALA A 161 39.78 -9.35 8.37
CA ALA A 161 38.50 -9.57 7.74
C ALA A 161 37.99 -8.31 7.05
N LYS A 162 37.21 -8.49 5.98
CA LYS A 162 36.65 -7.41 5.17
C LYS A 162 35.15 -7.55 5.01
N LEU A 163 34.43 -6.45 5.14
CA LEU A 163 33.03 -6.33 4.76
C LEU A 163 32.93 -5.38 3.56
N SER A 164 32.20 -5.78 2.52
CA SER A 164 31.93 -4.96 1.34
C SER A 164 30.43 -4.89 1.09
N VAL A 165 29.82 -3.73 1.26
CA VAL A 165 28.39 -3.46 1.03
C VAL A 165 28.24 -2.61 -0.23
N GLY A 166 27.53 -3.11 -1.24
CA GLY A 166 27.45 -2.46 -2.55
C GLY A 166 26.75 -1.10 -2.52
N LEU A 167 25.77 -0.94 -1.63
CA LEU A 167 25.03 0.31 -1.40
C LEU A 167 25.16 0.73 0.07
N ASP A 168 24.11 0.51 0.87
CA ASP A 168 23.94 1.13 2.18
C ASP A 168 24.16 0.16 3.35
N LEU A 169 24.86 0.64 4.39
CA LEU A 169 24.87 0.02 5.71
C LEU A 169 23.93 0.77 6.67
N TYR A 170 22.83 0.12 7.06
CA TYR A 170 21.82 0.63 7.96
C TYR A 170 22.02 0.11 9.40
N MET A 171 22.00 0.98 10.41
CA MET A 171 22.12 0.61 11.83
C MET A 171 20.93 1.08 12.68
N ALA A 172 20.21 0.14 13.30
CA ALA A 172 19.12 0.43 14.24
C ALA A 172 19.63 0.86 15.63
N SER A 173 18.73 1.27 16.53
CA SER A 173 19.06 1.83 17.85
C SER A 173 19.71 0.86 18.83
N ASN A 174 19.44 -0.42 18.67
CA ASN A 174 20.00 -1.51 19.46
C ASN A 174 21.18 -2.20 18.75
N ALA A 175 21.57 -1.74 17.56
CA ALA A 175 22.68 -2.32 16.82
C ALA A 175 24.01 -2.06 17.52
N LYS A 176 24.92 -3.04 17.46
CA LYS A 176 26.30 -2.90 17.92
C LYS A 176 27.26 -3.44 16.87
N LEU A 177 28.05 -2.56 16.26
CA LEU A 177 29.13 -2.92 15.35
C LEU A 177 30.46 -2.81 16.10
N THR A 178 31.22 -3.91 16.18
CA THR A 178 32.53 -3.96 16.86
C THR A 178 33.63 -4.26 15.85
N ILE A 179 34.66 -3.42 15.81
CA ILE A 179 35.82 -3.54 14.91
C ILE A 179 37.06 -3.76 15.79
N VAL A 180 37.74 -4.90 15.61
CA VAL A 180 38.85 -5.33 16.47
C VAL A 180 40.14 -5.39 15.66
N GLY A 181 41.20 -4.78 16.19
CA GLY A 181 42.53 -4.75 15.58
C GLY A 181 42.71 -3.59 14.61
N ASP A 182 43.82 -3.60 13.87
CA ASP A 182 44.24 -2.55 12.93
C ASP A 182 44.02 -2.89 11.45
N SER A 183 43.60 -4.13 11.16
CA SER A 183 43.54 -4.67 9.79
C SER A 183 42.13 -4.99 9.28
N ALA A 184 41.11 -4.95 10.15
CA ALA A 184 39.73 -5.13 9.76
C ALA A 184 39.26 -3.93 8.92
N SER A 185 38.45 -4.15 7.89
CA SER A 185 37.95 -3.06 7.06
C SER A 185 36.51 -3.26 6.62
N ILE A 186 35.78 -2.16 6.56
CA ILE A 186 34.40 -2.12 6.07
C ILE A 186 34.37 -1.15 4.90
N THR A 187 33.83 -1.55 3.75
CA THR A 187 33.57 -0.66 2.61
C THR A 187 32.07 -0.62 2.37
N ALA A 188 31.49 0.57 2.29
CA ALA A 188 30.08 0.79 1.93
C ALA A 188 29.97 2.03 1.04
N SER A 189 29.01 2.09 0.13
CA SER A 189 28.82 3.30 -0.70
C SER A 189 28.20 4.43 0.09
N THR A 190 27.39 4.15 1.11
CA THR A 190 26.85 5.14 2.05
C THR A 190 26.50 4.45 3.37
N VAL A 191 26.61 5.16 4.50
CA VAL A 191 26.06 4.70 5.79
C VAL A 191 24.82 5.55 6.05
N THR A 192 23.74 5.19 5.35
CA THR A 192 22.43 5.86 5.43
C THR A 192 21.58 5.18 6.49
N PRO A 193 20.82 5.90 7.32
CA PRO A 193 19.82 5.32 8.21
C PRO A 193 18.50 5.06 7.48
N THR A 194 17.75 4.04 7.92
CA THR A 194 16.44 3.72 7.33
C THR A 194 15.38 4.77 7.63
N ASN A 195 15.65 5.75 8.49
CA ASN A 195 14.80 6.91 8.83
C ASN A 195 15.60 8.04 9.54
N SER A 196 16.66 8.57 8.91
CA SER A 196 17.37 9.83 9.28
C SER A 196 18.30 9.91 10.53
N GLN A 197 18.63 8.83 11.25
CA GLN A 197 19.70 8.87 12.29
C GLN A 197 20.42 7.51 12.46
N VAL A 198 21.76 7.47 12.54
CA VAL A 198 22.48 6.30 13.13
C VAL A 198 22.13 6.25 14.61
N HIS A 199 21.50 5.18 15.07
CA HIS A 199 21.05 5.07 16.45
C HIS A 199 21.82 4.02 17.29
N GLY A 200 22.75 3.28 16.70
CA GLY A 200 23.47 2.18 17.35
C GLY A 200 24.82 2.57 17.98
N VAL A 201 25.56 1.55 18.42
CA VAL A 201 26.91 1.67 18.99
C VAL A 201 27.95 1.19 17.99
N ILE A 202 28.92 2.04 17.64
CA ILE A 202 30.14 1.62 16.94
C ILE A 202 31.24 1.48 17.98
N SER A 203 31.84 0.30 18.08
CA SER A 203 32.91 -0.01 19.03
C SER A 203 34.21 -0.34 18.30
N TYR A 204 35.30 0.29 18.69
CA TYR A 204 36.65 0.01 18.21
C TYR A 204 37.47 -0.59 19.35
N VAL A 205 38.17 -1.69 19.07
CA VAL A 205 39.22 -2.23 19.94
C VAL A 205 40.53 -2.08 19.18
N LEU A 206 41.36 -1.12 19.60
CA LEU A 206 42.56 -0.72 18.85
C LEU A 206 43.63 -1.81 18.90
N GLY A 207 44.23 -2.08 17.75
CA GLY A 207 45.47 -2.85 17.66
C GLY A 207 46.71 -2.00 18.00
N PRO A 208 47.92 -2.57 17.94
CA PRO A 208 49.15 -1.88 18.28
C PRO A 208 49.40 -0.60 17.47
N SER A 209 48.96 -0.59 16.21
CA SER A 209 49.24 0.48 15.24
C SER A 209 48.05 1.40 14.94
N GLY A 210 46.82 1.03 15.32
CA GLY A 210 45.62 1.82 15.00
C GLY A 210 44.32 1.03 15.13
N ALA A 211 43.35 1.38 14.28
CA ALA A 211 42.04 0.76 14.21
C ALA A 211 41.76 0.25 12.79
N GLY A 212 40.94 -0.79 12.67
CA GLY A 212 40.24 -1.06 11.43
C GLY A 212 39.38 0.13 11.00
N VAL A 213 39.21 0.34 9.70
CA VAL A 213 38.60 1.56 9.15
C VAL A 213 37.30 1.23 8.42
N ILE A 214 36.29 2.08 8.61
CA ILE A 214 35.10 2.13 7.75
C ILE A 214 35.36 3.11 6.60
N ASN A 215 35.35 2.63 5.37
CA ASN A 215 35.56 3.41 4.17
C ASN A 215 34.25 3.59 3.39
N LEU A 216 33.87 4.85 3.16
CA LEU A 216 32.61 5.17 2.48
C LEU A 216 32.74 5.39 0.97
N GLY A 217 33.96 5.34 0.40
CA GLY A 217 34.16 5.44 -1.05
C GLY A 217 33.62 6.73 -1.70
N GLY A 218 33.51 7.83 -0.96
CA GLY A 218 32.85 9.07 -1.40
C GLY A 218 31.38 9.18 -0.97
N GLY A 219 30.88 8.25 -0.17
CA GLY A 219 29.55 8.24 0.40
C GLY A 219 29.27 9.28 1.47
N GLU A 220 28.03 9.28 1.93
CA GLU A 220 27.55 10.09 3.07
C GLU A 220 27.56 9.30 4.39
N LEU A 221 27.90 9.98 5.48
CA LEU A 221 27.76 9.51 6.86
C LEU A 221 26.73 10.39 7.57
N THR A 222 25.62 9.81 8.03
CA THR A 222 24.65 10.54 8.88
C THR A 222 24.71 10.07 10.32
N ILE A 223 25.03 10.94 11.28
CA ILE A 223 25.16 10.62 12.71
C ILE A 223 23.95 11.16 13.48
N GLY A 224 23.21 10.27 14.15
CA GLY A 224 22.10 10.65 15.02
C GLY A 224 22.58 11.35 16.28
N SER A 225 22.19 12.62 16.47
CA SER A 225 22.71 13.48 17.53
C SER A 225 22.38 13.04 18.97
N THR A 226 21.32 12.24 19.18
CA THR A 226 20.86 11.86 20.53
C THR A 226 21.24 10.44 20.94
N THR A 227 21.34 9.51 19.99
CA THR A 227 21.43 8.07 20.30
C THR A 227 22.69 7.38 19.78
N ALA A 228 23.37 7.93 18.77
CA ALA A 228 24.60 7.34 18.24
C ALA A 228 25.68 7.34 19.32
N LYS A 229 26.35 6.19 19.51
CA LYS A 229 27.47 6.07 20.46
C LYS A 229 28.71 5.54 19.76
N ILE A 230 29.86 6.02 20.20
CA ILE A 230 31.16 5.49 19.80
C ILE A 230 31.95 5.10 21.04
N ASN A 231 32.36 3.83 21.09
CA ASN A 231 33.17 3.29 22.17
C ASN A 231 34.54 2.92 21.60
N ILE A 232 35.61 3.33 22.26
CA ILE A 232 36.97 3.05 21.83
C ILE A 232 37.71 2.44 23.01
N ASP A 233 38.17 1.21 22.85
CA ASP A 233 39.12 0.56 23.75
C ASP A 233 40.52 0.69 23.14
N ALA A 234 41.33 1.58 23.71
CA ALA A 234 42.69 1.86 23.30
C ALA A 234 43.74 1.07 24.10
N SER A 235 43.34 0.08 24.90
CA SER A 235 44.25 -0.69 25.76
C SER A 235 45.33 -1.46 24.98
N GLY A 236 45.04 -1.84 23.72
CA GLY A 236 46.00 -2.47 22.81
C GLY A 236 46.88 -1.50 22.03
N TYR A 237 46.63 -0.18 22.11
CA TYR A 237 47.30 0.81 21.27
C TYR A 237 48.66 1.25 21.83
N THR A 238 49.69 1.23 20.99
CA THR A 238 51.07 1.59 21.38
C THR A 238 51.72 2.69 20.51
N GLY A 239 50.98 3.24 19.54
CA GLY A 239 51.51 4.19 18.55
C GLY A 239 51.77 5.61 19.03
N GLY A 240 51.49 5.94 20.30
CA GLY A 240 51.73 7.28 20.86
C GLY A 240 50.74 8.36 20.40
N ALA A 241 51.17 9.63 20.34
CA ALA A 241 50.32 10.70 19.82
C ALA A 241 50.20 10.58 18.30
N ASN A 242 48.98 10.42 17.80
CA ASN A 242 48.70 10.22 16.39
C ASN A 242 47.22 10.55 16.06
N SER A 243 46.92 10.74 14.78
CA SER A 243 45.56 10.83 14.26
C SER A 243 45.19 9.47 13.66
N ILE A 244 44.24 8.77 14.27
CA ILE A 244 43.81 7.42 13.85
C ILE A 244 42.48 7.55 13.10
N PRO A 245 42.41 7.21 11.81
CA PRO A 245 41.14 7.21 11.08
C PRO A 245 40.22 6.12 11.63
N LEU A 246 38.97 6.47 11.93
CA LEU A 246 37.91 5.53 12.33
C LEU A 246 36.94 5.30 11.16
N ILE A 247 36.59 6.39 10.47
CA ILE A 247 35.77 6.41 9.26
C ILE A 247 36.46 7.33 8.25
N ASN A 248 36.63 6.92 6.99
CA ASN A 248 37.32 7.72 5.97
C ASN A 248 36.55 7.82 4.64
N GLN A 249 37.03 8.72 3.78
CA GLN A 249 36.54 8.98 2.41
C GLN A 249 35.04 9.31 2.37
N CYS A 250 34.56 10.07 3.35
CA CYS A 250 33.19 10.61 3.33
C CYS A 250 33.16 11.86 2.42
N SER A 251 32.18 11.97 1.52
CA SER A 251 31.94 13.24 0.79
C SER A 251 31.18 14.24 1.64
N THR A 252 30.30 13.74 2.52
CA THR A 252 29.45 14.54 3.41
C THR A 252 29.30 13.84 4.75
N ILE A 253 29.43 14.60 5.85
CA ILE A 253 29.09 14.14 7.21
C ILE A 253 27.93 15.00 7.70
N ALA A 254 26.76 14.39 7.86
CA ALA A 254 25.58 15.02 8.42
C ALA A 254 25.45 14.68 9.91
N GLY A 255 25.54 15.69 10.78
CA GLY A 255 25.45 15.51 12.24
C GLY A 255 26.81 15.27 12.93
N SER A 256 26.76 14.98 14.23
CA SER A 256 27.95 14.74 15.06
C SER A 256 27.60 13.85 16.26
N PHE A 257 28.56 13.06 16.74
CA PHE A 257 28.39 12.33 18.00
C PHE A 257 28.27 13.33 19.15
N ASN A 258 27.27 13.16 20.01
CA ASN A 258 27.21 13.89 21.27
C ASN A 258 28.47 13.54 22.11
N PRO A 259 29.22 14.51 22.63
CA PRO A 259 30.39 14.24 23.46
C PRO A 259 30.14 13.26 24.63
N ALA A 260 28.93 13.27 25.21
CA ALA A 260 28.55 12.34 26.28
C ALA A 260 28.37 10.88 25.80
N ASN A 261 28.23 10.67 24.49
CA ASN A 261 28.09 9.37 23.85
C ASN A 261 29.42 8.84 23.28
N ILE A 262 30.55 9.52 23.57
CA ILE A 262 31.90 9.13 23.18
C ILE A 262 32.59 8.57 24.42
N VAL A 263 32.95 7.29 24.39
CA VAL A 263 33.67 6.62 25.49
C VAL A 263 35.03 6.17 24.98
N ILE A 264 36.11 6.63 25.60
CA ILE A 264 37.48 6.23 25.28
C ILE A 264 38.11 5.63 26.54
N ASN A 265 38.45 4.35 26.48
CA ASN A 265 39.06 3.58 27.56
C ASN A 265 40.46 3.12 27.18
N GLY A 266 41.28 2.75 28.19
CA GLY A 266 42.54 2.05 27.96
C GLY A 266 43.69 2.88 27.39
N LEU A 267 43.57 4.22 27.32
CA LEU A 267 44.69 5.06 26.89
C LEU A 267 45.89 4.93 27.84
N ALA A 268 47.09 4.84 27.27
CA ALA A 268 48.34 4.85 28.04
C ALA A 268 48.49 6.16 28.83
N ALA A 269 49.14 6.08 30.00
CA ALA A 269 49.36 7.24 30.85
C ALA A 269 50.09 8.36 30.10
N GLY A 270 49.56 9.59 30.17
CA GLY A 270 50.09 10.75 29.47
C GLY A 270 49.51 11.00 28.07
N LEU A 271 48.67 10.10 27.56
CA LEU A 271 47.85 10.34 26.37
C LEU A 271 46.45 10.83 26.75
N SER A 272 45.91 11.70 25.90
CA SER A 272 44.52 12.12 25.89
C SER A 272 43.95 11.87 24.50
N GLY A 273 42.68 11.49 24.41
CA GLY A 273 42.03 11.18 23.14
C GLY A 273 40.75 11.99 22.96
N SER A 274 40.49 12.43 21.73
CA SER A 274 39.23 13.04 21.33
C SER A 274 38.82 12.54 19.95
N VAL A 275 37.53 12.28 19.76
CA VAL A 275 37.00 11.97 18.42
C VAL A 275 36.61 13.27 17.72
N VAL A 276 37.15 13.50 16.52
CA VAL A 276 36.92 14.70 15.71
C VAL A 276 36.36 14.33 14.35
N SER A 277 35.46 15.16 13.82
CA SER A 277 35.00 15.07 12.43
C SER A 277 35.80 16.04 11.57
N LYS A 278 36.36 15.55 10.47
CA LYS A 278 37.06 16.31 9.42
C LYS A 278 36.27 16.21 8.12
N SER A 279 36.66 16.98 7.11
CA SER A 279 35.99 16.99 5.80
C SER A 279 36.03 15.63 5.09
N ASP A 280 37.00 14.79 5.40
CA ASP A 280 37.25 13.49 4.78
C ASP A 280 36.91 12.29 5.67
N GLY A 281 36.42 12.50 6.91
CA GLY A 281 36.08 11.39 7.80
C GLY A 281 36.00 11.72 9.30
N VAL A 282 35.94 10.68 10.12
CA VAL A 282 35.94 10.74 11.59
C VAL A 282 37.23 10.11 12.12
N TYR A 283 37.92 10.82 13.01
CA TYR A 283 39.26 10.48 13.50
C TYR A 283 39.29 10.45 15.02
N LEU A 284 40.09 9.55 15.59
CA LEU A 284 40.57 9.63 16.96
C LEU A 284 41.88 10.41 16.98
N GLU A 285 41.85 11.62 17.52
CA GLU A 285 43.05 12.43 17.76
C GLU A 285 43.61 12.10 19.14
N LEU A 286 44.82 11.55 19.17
CA LEU A 286 45.57 11.31 20.39
C LEU A 286 46.63 12.38 20.57
N THR A 287 46.58 13.10 21.70
CA THR A 287 47.54 14.15 22.03
C THR A 287 48.17 13.90 23.39
N GLY A 288 49.41 14.36 23.57
CA GLY A 288 50.18 14.20 24.80
C GLY A 288 51.61 13.77 24.51
N GLY A 289 52.54 14.20 25.37
CA GLY A 289 53.90 13.70 25.35
C GLY A 289 53.91 12.31 25.94
N GLY A 290 53.54 11.30 25.14
CA GLY A 290 53.73 9.91 25.52
C GLY A 290 55.17 9.76 25.97
N GLY A 291 55.39 9.59 27.27
CA GLY A 291 56.71 9.29 27.80
C GLY A 291 57.17 8.07 27.01
N GLY A 292 58.21 8.24 26.18
CA GLY A 292 58.71 7.16 25.34
C GLY A 292 58.84 5.90 26.20
N PRO A 293 58.51 4.72 25.67
CA PRO A 293 58.46 3.49 26.44
C PRO A 293 59.72 3.42 27.31
N PRO A 294 59.60 3.14 28.62
CA PRO A 294 60.74 3.20 29.54
C PRO A 294 61.89 2.41 28.93
N SER A 295 62.99 3.12 28.62
CA SER A 295 64.16 2.54 27.98
C SER A 295 64.55 1.27 28.73
N PRO A 296 64.63 0.10 28.09
CA PRO A 296 64.91 -1.14 28.80
C PRO A 296 66.27 -1.02 29.46
N THR A 297 66.29 -1.09 30.80
CA THR A 297 67.50 -1.21 31.59
C THR A 297 68.26 -2.45 31.14
N THR A 298 69.35 -2.24 30.42
CA THR A 298 70.31 -3.26 30.01
C THR A 298 71.01 -3.83 31.24
N SER A 299 70.62 -5.03 31.66
CA SER A 299 71.50 -5.94 32.39
C SER A 299 71.99 -7.01 31.43
N SER A 300 73.23 -6.89 30.96
CA SER A 300 73.99 -8.01 30.37
C SER A 300 74.17 -9.10 31.43
N PRO A 301 74.24 -10.39 31.01
CA PRO A 301 75.58 -10.90 30.76
C PRO A 301 75.71 -11.91 29.59
N THR A 302 76.90 -11.83 28.98
CA THR A 302 77.70 -12.89 28.33
C THR A 302 77.41 -13.33 26.89
N ALA A 303 78.44 -13.06 26.06
CA ALA A 303 78.76 -13.61 24.76
C ALA A 303 78.64 -15.16 24.69
N ASN A 304 78.47 -15.82 23.54
CA ASN A 304 79.38 -15.86 22.38
C ASN A 304 78.76 -16.78 21.26
N PRO A 305 79.37 -17.05 20.08
CA PRO A 305 79.20 -16.27 18.84
C PRO A 305 78.80 -17.11 17.59
N THR A 306 78.56 -16.39 16.48
CA THR A 306 78.73 -16.77 15.04
C THR A 306 77.81 -17.85 14.44
N THR A 307 77.10 -17.57 13.34
CA THR A 307 77.71 -17.59 11.99
C THR A 307 76.87 -16.79 10.98
N ALA A 308 77.58 -16.13 10.05
CA ALA A 308 77.06 -15.39 8.91
C ALA A 308 76.77 -16.31 7.71
N SER A 309 75.81 -15.95 6.85
CA SER A 309 76.08 -15.55 5.46
C SER A 309 74.78 -15.13 4.72
N PRO A 310 74.84 -14.18 3.76
CA PRO A 310 73.70 -13.65 3.02
C PRO A 310 73.58 -14.27 1.62
N THR A 311 72.46 -14.06 0.89
CA THR A 311 72.41 -13.71 -0.56
C THR A 311 70.95 -13.34 -0.97
N PRO A 312 70.73 -12.32 -1.83
CA PRO A 312 69.41 -11.78 -2.20
C PRO A 312 68.93 -12.21 -3.60
N SER A 313 67.65 -11.98 -3.93
CA SER A 313 67.10 -11.74 -5.30
C SER A 313 65.56 -11.69 -5.29
N PRO A 314 64.87 -11.19 -6.34
CA PRO A 314 65.07 -9.91 -7.02
C PRO A 314 63.75 -9.15 -7.23
N THR A 315 63.86 -7.84 -7.42
CA THR A 315 62.82 -6.91 -7.86
C THR A 315 62.39 -7.17 -9.31
N SER A 316 61.09 -7.02 -9.60
CA SER A 316 60.54 -6.87 -10.97
C SER A 316 59.73 -5.57 -11.09
N PRO A 317 59.74 -4.93 -12.28
CA PRO A 317 59.31 -3.53 -12.46
C PRO A 317 57.79 -3.37 -12.69
N PRO A 318 57.24 -2.15 -12.51
CA PRO A 318 55.81 -1.89 -12.65
C PRO A 318 55.39 -1.76 -14.12
N ILE A 319 54.29 -2.43 -14.45
CA ILE A 319 53.57 -2.32 -15.73
C ILE A 319 52.64 -1.11 -15.66
N GLN A 320 52.85 -0.13 -16.54
CA GLN A 320 51.95 1.00 -16.77
C GLN A 320 50.69 0.54 -17.52
N SER A 321 49.52 0.95 -17.03
CA SER A 321 48.23 0.78 -17.72
C SER A 321 47.85 2.07 -18.48
N PRO A 322 47.14 1.97 -19.61
CA PRO A 322 46.96 3.05 -20.58
C PRO A 322 45.89 4.08 -20.17
N VAL A 323 46.18 5.33 -20.50
CA VAL A 323 45.30 6.49 -20.41
C VAL A 323 44.17 6.38 -21.44
N VAL A 324 42.91 6.41 -20.98
CA VAL A 324 41.72 6.50 -21.83
C VAL A 324 41.27 7.96 -21.88
N THR A 325 41.36 8.55 -23.07
CA THR A 325 40.95 9.92 -23.39
C THR A 325 39.44 9.96 -23.65
N THR A 326 38.69 10.70 -22.82
CA THR A 326 37.24 10.93 -23.03
C THR A 326 37.04 12.14 -23.94
N THR A 327 36.34 11.95 -25.05
CA THR A 327 36.00 13.04 -25.99
C THR A 327 34.60 13.55 -25.67
N THR A 328 34.49 14.82 -25.28
CA THR A 328 33.22 15.50 -24.99
C THR A 328 32.60 15.99 -26.30
N GLN A 329 31.40 15.49 -26.64
CA GLN A 329 30.63 15.93 -27.79
C GLN A 329 29.61 16.99 -27.34
N ALA A 330 29.65 18.17 -27.96
CA ALA A 330 28.78 19.30 -27.66
C ALA A 330 27.39 19.12 -28.27
N THR A 331 26.35 19.17 -27.44
CA THR A 331 24.94 19.17 -27.86
C THR A 331 24.54 20.58 -28.27
N THR A 332 24.06 20.73 -29.51
CA THR A 332 23.54 22.00 -30.03
C THR A 332 22.03 22.04 -29.86
N THR A 333 21.52 23.01 -29.08
CA THR A 333 20.08 23.19 -28.83
C THR A 333 19.50 24.12 -29.90
N THR A 334 18.63 23.61 -30.77
CA THR A 334 17.88 24.40 -31.75
C THR A 334 16.52 24.76 -31.17
N ALA A 335 16.24 26.06 -31.02
CA ALA A 335 14.95 26.57 -30.58
C ALA A 335 13.90 26.43 -31.69
N GLN A 336 12.77 25.77 -31.41
CA GLN A 336 11.58 25.75 -32.25
C GLN A 336 10.65 26.91 -31.87
N THR A 337 10.27 27.71 -32.87
CA THR A 337 9.31 28.81 -32.74
C THR A 337 7.94 28.30 -33.15
N THR A 338 6.98 28.27 -32.22
CA THR A 338 5.60 27.86 -32.49
C THR A 338 4.82 29.05 -33.07
N THR A 339 4.36 28.91 -34.32
CA THR A 339 3.48 29.90 -34.97
C THR A 339 2.04 29.42 -34.82
N ALA A 340 1.18 30.22 -34.20
CA ALA A 340 -0.25 29.94 -34.06
C ALA A 340 -0.94 30.00 -35.43
N GLN A 341 -1.64 28.93 -35.81
CA GLN A 341 -2.42 28.85 -37.04
C GLN A 341 -3.91 28.91 -36.69
N THR A 342 -4.57 29.98 -37.13
CA THR A 342 -6.02 30.19 -36.97
C THR A 342 -6.76 29.39 -38.06
N THR A 343 -7.58 28.43 -37.67
CA THR A 343 -8.46 27.68 -38.58
C THR A 343 -9.82 28.37 -38.67
N THR A 344 -10.19 28.81 -39.87
CA THR A 344 -11.53 29.31 -40.21
C THR A 344 -12.31 28.18 -40.88
N SER A 345 -13.36 27.68 -40.23
CA SER A 345 -14.23 26.63 -40.78
C SER A 345 -15.16 27.20 -41.85
N ALA A 346 -15.03 26.70 -43.09
CA ALA A 346 -15.92 26.97 -44.19
C ALA A 346 -17.07 25.93 -44.23
N THR A 347 -18.31 26.41 -44.10
CA THR A 347 -19.53 25.61 -44.24
C THR A 347 -19.74 25.25 -45.71
N THR A 348 -19.81 23.96 -46.03
CA THR A 348 -20.16 23.47 -47.37
C THR A 348 -21.56 22.89 -47.34
N THR A 349 -22.49 23.50 -48.08
CA THR A 349 -23.87 23.04 -48.24
C THR A 349 -23.94 22.06 -49.40
N THR A 350 -24.31 20.81 -49.13
CA THR A 350 -24.55 19.79 -50.17
C THR A 350 -26.04 19.54 -50.31
N THR A 351 -26.57 19.81 -51.50
CA THR A 351 -27.95 19.51 -51.93
C THR A 351 -28.09 18.04 -52.36
N THR A 352 -29.12 17.35 -51.86
CA THR A 352 -29.56 16.04 -52.36
C THR A 352 -31.03 16.10 -52.78
N PRO A 353 -31.42 15.54 -53.94
CA PRO A 353 -32.79 15.59 -54.42
C PRO A 353 -33.59 14.27 -54.23
N ALA A 354 -34.91 14.44 -54.36
CA ALA A 354 -35.94 13.48 -54.75
C ALA A 354 -36.63 12.61 -53.67
N THR A 355 -37.73 13.18 -53.19
CA THR A 355 -39.05 12.60 -52.86
C THR A 355 -39.35 11.18 -53.34
N THR A 356 -39.83 10.33 -52.41
CA THR A 356 -40.87 9.33 -52.70
C THR A 356 -41.90 9.35 -51.56
N THR A 357 -43.16 9.60 -51.92
CA THR A 357 -44.30 9.77 -51.01
C THR A 357 -44.95 8.42 -50.73
N THR A 358 -45.07 8.02 -49.45
CA THR A 358 -45.96 6.94 -49.01
C THR A 358 -46.86 7.47 -47.91
N THR A 359 -48.16 7.52 -48.22
CA THR A 359 -49.23 7.99 -47.34
C THR A 359 -49.51 6.94 -46.27
N ALA A 360 -49.28 7.26 -45.00
CA ALA A 360 -49.83 6.53 -43.87
C ALA A 360 -50.61 7.49 -42.97
N GLN A 361 -51.85 7.11 -42.73
CA GLN A 361 -52.88 7.86 -42.02
C GLN A 361 -52.64 7.68 -40.51
N THR A 362 -52.46 8.77 -39.77
CA THR A 362 -52.38 8.73 -38.29
C THR A 362 -53.31 9.77 -37.71
N THR A 363 -54.21 9.30 -36.86
CA THR A 363 -55.23 10.05 -36.12
C THR A 363 -54.62 10.93 -35.04
N THR A 364 -54.99 12.21 -35.04
CA THR A 364 -54.63 13.23 -34.05
C THR A 364 -55.56 13.18 -32.83
N PRO A 365 -55.05 13.08 -31.58
CA PRO A 365 -55.73 13.58 -30.41
C PRO A 365 -55.30 15.03 -30.15
N ALA A 366 -56.27 15.90 -29.89
CA ALA A 366 -56.06 17.29 -29.55
C ALA A 366 -55.44 17.44 -28.15
N THR A 367 -54.34 18.18 -28.06
CA THR A 367 -53.75 18.61 -26.78
C THR A 367 -54.09 20.08 -26.56
N THR A 368 -54.84 20.35 -25.49
CA THR A 368 -55.18 21.69 -25.01
C THR A 368 -53.97 22.30 -24.30
N THR A 369 -53.43 23.40 -24.83
CA THR A 369 -52.37 24.17 -24.16
C THR A 369 -53.01 25.19 -23.21
N THR A 370 -52.83 25.01 -21.90
CA THR A 370 -53.13 26.03 -20.89
C THR A 370 -51.86 26.80 -20.59
N THR A 371 -51.77 28.04 -21.08
CA THR A 371 -50.67 28.96 -20.77
C THR A 371 -50.91 29.60 -19.40
N ALA A 372 -50.18 29.16 -18.37
CA ALA A 372 -50.09 29.87 -17.11
C ALA A 372 -48.92 30.86 -17.17
N GLN A 373 -49.23 32.15 -17.12
CA GLN A 373 -48.26 33.24 -17.13
C GLN A 373 -47.93 33.62 -15.68
N THR A 374 -46.80 33.15 -15.16
CA THR A 374 -46.30 33.53 -13.83
C THR A 374 -45.44 34.78 -13.97
N THR A 375 -45.89 35.88 -13.39
CA THR A 375 -45.13 37.13 -13.29
C THR A 375 -44.44 37.15 -11.93
N THR A 376 -43.10 37.09 -11.90
CA THR A 376 -42.32 37.16 -10.66
C THR A 376 -41.91 38.60 -10.40
N THR A 377 -42.56 39.24 -9.43
CA THR A 377 -42.15 40.54 -8.87
C THR A 377 -41.19 40.28 -7.71
N ALA A 378 -39.97 40.79 -7.78
CA ALA A 378 -39.00 40.71 -6.68
C ALA A 378 -39.46 41.58 -5.50
N GLN A 379 -39.62 40.96 -4.33
CA GLN A 379 -39.90 41.64 -3.07
C GLN A 379 -38.77 41.33 -2.08
N THR A 380 -38.00 42.34 -1.72
CA THR A 380 -36.93 42.28 -0.72
C THR A 380 -37.55 42.29 0.68
N THR A 381 -37.33 41.26 1.48
CA THR A 381 -37.71 41.24 2.91
C THR A 381 -36.49 40.99 3.79
N THR A 382 -36.20 41.98 4.63
CA THR A 382 -35.24 41.94 5.74
C THR A 382 -35.78 41.03 6.86
N PRO A 383 -34.98 40.14 7.49
CA PRO A 383 -35.47 39.29 8.58
C PRO A 383 -35.58 40.07 9.90
N ALA A 384 -36.74 39.99 10.53
CA ALA A 384 -36.98 40.47 11.90
C ALA A 384 -36.72 39.33 12.91
N THR A 385 -35.89 39.63 13.91
CA THR A 385 -35.56 38.76 15.04
C THR A 385 -36.78 38.62 15.97
N THR A 386 -37.21 37.38 16.25
CA THR A 386 -38.26 37.11 17.23
C THR A 386 -37.63 36.50 18.48
N THR A 387 -37.71 37.22 19.60
CA THR A 387 -37.25 36.77 20.93
C THR A 387 -38.44 36.20 21.69
N THR A 388 -38.38 34.92 22.08
CA THR A 388 -39.41 34.29 22.91
C THR A 388 -38.94 34.24 24.36
N THR A 389 -39.59 35.01 25.23
CA THR A 389 -39.41 34.97 26.69
C THR A 389 -40.46 34.05 27.30
N ALA A 390 -40.04 32.99 27.99
CA ALA A 390 -40.94 32.10 28.73
C ALA A 390 -41.23 32.67 30.13
N GLN A 391 -42.52 32.79 30.46
CA GLN A 391 -43.05 33.31 31.71
C GLN A 391 -43.64 32.16 32.55
N THR A 392 -43.26 32.08 33.83
CA THR A 392 -43.69 31.06 34.79
C THR A 392 -44.92 31.53 35.58
N THR A 393 -46.00 30.74 35.71
CA THR A 393 -46.94 30.83 36.87
C THR A 393 -47.85 29.59 37.06
N THR A 394 -47.61 28.90 38.19
CA THR A 394 -48.49 28.42 39.29
C THR A 394 -49.82 27.62 39.07
N ALA A 395 -49.75 26.38 39.58
CA ALA A 395 -50.66 25.58 40.44
C ALA A 395 -52.15 25.34 40.12
N GLN A 396 -52.54 24.05 40.15
CA GLN A 396 -53.79 23.62 40.77
C GLN A 396 -53.69 22.21 41.38
N THR A 397 -54.51 22.03 42.41
CA THR A 397 -54.43 21.10 43.54
C THR A 397 -55.21 19.79 43.32
N THR A 398 -54.65 18.64 43.74
CA THR A 398 -55.45 17.45 44.13
C THR A 398 -54.76 16.67 45.27
N THR A 399 -55.55 16.29 46.28
CA THR A 399 -55.19 15.58 47.53
C THR A 399 -55.59 14.07 47.44
N PRO A 400 -55.37 13.20 48.44
CA PRO A 400 -54.22 12.30 48.54
C PRO A 400 -54.60 10.80 48.46
N ALA A 401 -53.66 9.94 48.04
CA ALA A 401 -53.68 8.51 48.34
C ALA A 401 -52.42 8.13 49.10
N THR A 402 -52.64 7.57 50.28
CA THR A 402 -51.65 7.12 51.25
C THR A 402 -50.85 5.93 50.71
N SER A 403 -49.53 6.04 50.62
CA SER A 403 -48.65 4.88 50.52
C SER A 403 -47.35 5.07 51.29
N THR A 404 -46.99 4.01 51.98
CA THR A 404 -45.97 3.82 53.01
C THR A 404 -44.58 4.28 52.60
N THR A 405 -43.96 5.08 53.48
CA THR A 405 -42.57 5.54 53.35
C THR A 405 -41.60 4.40 53.64
N THR A 406 -40.88 3.93 52.62
CA THR A 406 -39.62 3.20 52.78
C THR A 406 -38.50 4.18 52.47
N THR A 407 -37.68 4.50 53.47
CA THR A 407 -36.51 5.36 53.31
C THR A 407 -35.42 4.60 52.56
N THR A 408 -35.35 4.79 51.25
CA THR A 408 -34.20 4.38 50.44
C THR A 408 -33.32 5.61 50.24
N THR A 409 -32.12 5.60 50.82
CA THR A 409 -31.10 6.62 50.58
C THR A 409 -30.58 6.45 49.15
N THR A 410 -31.11 7.22 48.20
CA THR A 410 -30.55 7.30 46.84
C THR A 410 -29.34 8.23 46.91
N THR A 411 -28.13 7.68 46.86
CA THR A 411 -26.95 8.43 46.42
C THR A 411 -27.22 8.88 44.99
N VAL A 412 -27.45 10.17 44.82
CA VAL A 412 -27.50 10.81 43.50
C VAL A 412 -26.07 10.76 42.97
N ASP A 413 -25.85 9.97 41.91
CA ASP A 413 -24.57 10.00 41.20
C ASP A 413 -24.29 11.45 40.77
N PRO A 414 -23.03 11.93 40.89
CA PRO A 414 -22.68 13.25 40.41
C PRO A 414 -23.10 13.38 38.95
N PRO A 415 -23.61 14.57 38.52
CA PRO A 415 -23.94 14.79 37.12
C PRO A 415 -22.72 14.41 36.26
N PRO A 416 -22.93 13.77 35.09
CA PRO A 416 -21.83 13.42 34.21
C PRO A 416 -20.99 14.68 33.95
N PRO A 417 -19.64 14.57 33.95
CA PRO A 417 -18.78 15.72 33.71
C PRO A 417 -19.23 16.42 32.44
N SER A 418 -19.42 17.74 32.51
CA SER A 418 -19.83 18.54 31.35
C SER A 418 -18.80 18.35 30.24
N ASP A 419 -19.23 17.84 29.09
CA ASP A 419 -18.38 17.71 27.90
C ASP A 419 -17.80 19.08 27.54
N SER A 420 -16.49 19.24 27.75
CA SER A 420 -15.85 20.50 27.45
C SER A 420 -15.41 20.48 25.99
N THR A 421 -16.04 21.33 25.20
CA THR A 421 -15.82 21.47 23.75
C THR A 421 -15.06 22.76 23.48
N THR A 422 -13.92 22.66 22.80
CA THR A 422 -13.20 23.84 22.29
C THR A 422 -13.58 24.07 20.84
N THR A 423 -13.96 25.31 20.48
CA THR A 423 -14.21 25.69 19.08
C THR A 423 -13.07 26.59 18.58
N ILE A 424 -12.44 26.19 17.48
CA ILE A 424 -11.39 26.91 16.75
C ILE A 424 -12.02 27.43 15.46
N ALA A 425 -12.33 28.72 15.40
CA ALA A 425 -12.84 29.35 14.18
C ALA A 425 -11.67 29.87 13.34
N LEU A 426 -11.49 29.34 12.14
CA LEU A 426 -10.47 29.81 11.21
C LEU A 426 -10.89 31.14 10.58
N THR A 427 -9.91 32.02 10.38
CA THR A 427 -10.00 33.23 9.54
C THR A 427 -9.68 32.89 8.09
N GLU A 428 -9.77 33.87 7.19
CA GLU A 428 -9.39 33.72 5.78
C GLU A 428 -8.02 33.09 5.56
N THR A 429 -7.05 33.43 6.42
CA THR A 429 -5.65 33.02 6.29
C THR A 429 -5.19 31.98 7.31
N GLY A 430 -6.02 31.62 8.30
CA GLY A 430 -5.65 30.66 9.33
C GLY A 430 -6.14 31.03 10.73
N PHE A 431 -5.35 30.74 11.76
CA PHE A 431 -5.72 30.90 13.16
C PHE A 431 -4.48 31.19 14.01
N ASP A 432 -4.63 32.03 15.03
CA ASP A 432 -3.58 32.28 16.02
C ASP A 432 -3.54 31.11 17.02
N ALA A 433 -2.42 30.40 17.08
CA ALA A 433 -2.30 29.18 17.87
C ALA A 433 -2.68 29.38 19.36
N ILE A 434 -3.32 28.36 19.94
CA ILE A 434 -3.60 28.32 21.37
C ILE A 434 -2.30 27.97 22.10
N THR A 435 -1.73 28.94 22.80
CA THR A 435 -0.53 28.73 23.63
C THR A 435 -0.91 28.22 25.02
N SER A 436 -0.28 27.12 25.47
CA SER A 436 -0.48 26.61 26.83
C SER A 436 0.84 26.12 27.44
N SER A 437 1.09 26.43 28.72
CA SER A 437 2.26 25.89 29.42
C SER A 437 2.10 24.42 29.83
N GLY A 438 0.92 23.82 29.63
CA GLY A 438 0.60 22.43 30.00
C GLY A 438 0.56 21.45 28.83
N THR A 439 -0.19 20.36 29.00
CA THR A 439 -0.45 19.38 27.94
C THR A 439 -1.50 19.87 26.96
N CYS A 440 -1.33 19.63 25.66
CA CYS A 440 -2.29 19.96 24.62
C CYS A 440 -2.77 18.75 23.81
N PRO A 441 -4.08 18.66 23.51
CA PRO A 441 -5.16 19.47 24.12
C PRO A 441 -5.21 19.27 25.65
N PRO A 442 -5.67 20.26 26.44
CA PRO A 442 -5.83 20.10 27.89
C PRO A 442 -6.71 18.88 28.20
N ALA A 443 -6.40 18.16 29.28
CA ALA A 443 -7.02 16.86 29.59
C ALA A 443 -8.54 16.94 29.86
N ASP A 444 -9.05 18.13 30.17
CA ASP A 444 -10.47 18.42 30.34
C ASP A 444 -11.20 18.61 29.01
N ILE A 445 -10.51 18.92 27.90
CA ILE A 445 -11.10 19.07 26.56
C ILE A 445 -11.48 17.71 25.98
N THR A 446 -12.79 17.42 25.97
CA THR A 446 -13.32 16.16 25.45
C THR A 446 -13.57 16.21 23.95
N SER A 447 -13.76 17.39 23.36
CA SER A 447 -13.84 17.55 21.91
C SER A 447 -13.33 18.90 21.39
N ILE A 448 -12.90 18.92 20.13
CA ILE A 448 -12.46 20.09 19.38
C ILE A 448 -13.31 20.20 18.12
N VAL A 449 -13.85 21.38 17.87
CA VAL A 449 -14.53 21.73 16.62
C VAL A 449 -13.68 22.76 15.90
N ILE A 450 -13.23 22.45 14.68
CA ILE A 450 -12.50 23.38 13.82
C ILE A 450 -13.47 23.85 12.74
N ASP A 451 -13.82 25.13 12.78
CA ASP A 451 -14.77 25.75 11.85
C ASP A 451 -14.02 26.47 10.72
N GLY A 452 -14.16 25.92 9.52
CA GLY A 452 -13.56 26.39 8.29
C GLY A 452 -14.40 27.41 7.52
N THR A 453 -15.51 27.92 8.07
CA THR A 453 -16.48 28.78 7.33
C THR A 453 -15.81 29.95 6.62
N ASN A 454 -14.80 30.58 7.23
CA ASN A 454 -14.11 31.73 6.62
C ASN A 454 -12.80 31.35 5.93
N TYR A 455 -12.38 30.09 5.95
CA TYR A 455 -11.07 29.68 5.46
C TYR A 455 -11.02 29.63 3.93
N VAL A 456 -10.16 30.44 3.31
CA VAL A 456 -10.02 30.55 1.84
C VAL A 456 -8.57 30.49 1.35
N ALA A 457 -7.59 30.37 2.26
CA ALA A 457 -6.17 30.36 1.89
C ALA A 457 -5.70 29.11 1.10
N GLY A 458 -6.51 28.05 1.05
CA GLY A 458 -6.19 26.84 0.29
C GLY A 458 -5.16 25.94 1.00
N PRO A 459 -4.26 25.26 0.29
CA PRO A 459 -3.25 24.40 0.92
C PRO A 459 -2.26 25.18 1.80
N GLY A 460 -1.91 24.65 2.96
CA GLY A 460 -1.03 25.31 3.93
C GLY A 460 -0.84 24.51 5.21
N THR A 461 -0.28 25.15 6.23
CA THR A 461 -0.15 24.56 7.57
C THR A 461 -0.58 25.61 8.59
N ILE A 462 -1.46 25.22 9.50
CA ILE A 462 -1.97 26.06 10.58
C ILE A 462 -1.58 25.41 11.90
N THR A 463 -0.82 26.10 12.73
CA THR A 463 -0.53 25.63 14.09
C THR A 463 -1.76 25.88 14.97
N LEU A 464 -2.36 24.80 15.48
CA LEU A 464 -3.55 24.88 16.34
C LEU A 464 -3.18 25.12 17.80
N TYR A 465 -2.11 24.46 18.26
CA TYR A 465 -1.63 24.52 19.65
C TYR A 465 -0.10 24.65 19.68
N GLU A 466 0.40 25.46 20.62
CA GLU A 466 1.82 25.56 20.99
C GLU A 466 1.97 25.31 22.49
N CYS A 467 2.57 24.17 22.86
CA CYS A 467 2.52 23.69 24.24
C CYS A 467 3.80 22.98 24.69
N SER A 468 3.99 22.87 26.01
CA SER A 468 5.18 22.22 26.58
C SER A 468 5.15 20.69 26.46
N LEU A 469 3.95 20.10 26.36
CA LEU A 469 3.71 18.67 26.20
C LEU A 469 2.54 18.45 25.23
N ILE A 470 2.71 17.55 24.27
CA ILE A 470 1.66 17.17 23.32
C ILE A 470 1.09 15.80 23.68
N ASN A 471 -0.23 15.71 23.79
CA ASN A 471 -0.96 14.44 23.90
C ASN A 471 -1.17 13.88 22.49
N ALA A 472 -0.16 13.19 21.96
CA ALA A 472 -0.24 12.53 20.66
C ALA A 472 -1.26 11.37 20.60
N SER A 473 -1.86 10.99 21.73
CA SER A 473 -2.91 9.96 21.83
C SER A 473 -4.32 10.55 21.80
N TYR A 474 -4.48 11.84 21.52
CA TYR A 474 -5.81 12.45 21.39
C TYR A 474 -6.58 11.80 20.24
N ASP A 475 -7.77 11.28 20.52
CA ASP A 475 -8.55 10.53 19.53
C ASP A 475 -9.06 11.45 18.42
N LEU A 476 -8.81 11.10 17.16
CA LEU A 476 -9.32 11.85 16.00
C LEU A 476 -10.85 11.93 15.97
N MET A 477 -11.55 11.01 16.62
CA MET A 477 -13.01 11.05 16.75
C MET A 477 -13.51 12.23 17.60
N ASN A 478 -12.63 12.84 18.38
CA ASN A 478 -12.95 14.00 19.18
C ASN A 478 -12.66 15.31 18.44
N ILE A 479 -12.25 15.27 17.17
CA ILE A 479 -11.92 16.46 16.37
C ILE A 479 -12.84 16.54 15.15
N ARG A 480 -13.76 17.50 15.17
CA ARG A 480 -14.71 17.74 14.07
C ARG A 480 -14.21 18.87 13.18
N LEU A 481 -14.11 18.61 11.88
CA LEU A 481 -13.98 19.65 10.87
C LEU A 481 -15.37 20.02 10.38
N ILE A 482 -15.72 21.31 10.38
CA ILE A 482 -17.01 21.79 9.88
C ILE A 482 -16.83 22.93 8.87
N ASN A 483 -17.74 23.01 7.90
CA ASN A 483 -17.86 24.15 6.96
C ASN A 483 -16.58 24.49 6.16
N PHE A 484 -15.74 23.50 5.87
CA PHE A 484 -14.59 23.71 5.00
C PHE A 484 -14.97 23.70 3.52
N PRO A 485 -14.24 24.43 2.65
CA PRO A 485 -14.41 24.28 1.21
C PRO A 485 -14.05 22.87 0.77
N GLU A 486 -14.75 22.39 -0.26
CA GLU A 486 -14.44 21.13 -0.93
C GLU A 486 -13.04 21.19 -1.59
N GLY A 487 -12.49 20.03 -1.95
CA GLY A 487 -11.19 19.97 -2.64
C GLY A 487 -9.96 19.86 -1.74
N LEU A 488 -10.16 19.84 -0.42
CA LEU A 488 -9.08 19.82 0.57
C LEU A 488 -8.96 18.47 1.29
N TRP A 489 -7.73 18.19 1.71
CA TRP A 489 -7.35 17.04 2.53
C TRP A 489 -6.63 17.52 3.79
N PHE A 490 -7.01 17.00 4.95
CA PHE A 490 -6.54 17.49 6.25
C PHE A 490 -5.73 16.41 6.96
N GLU A 491 -4.59 16.81 7.50
CA GLU A 491 -3.71 15.96 8.29
C GLU A 491 -3.29 16.66 9.57
N LEU A 492 -3.41 15.98 10.70
CA LEU A 492 -2.80 16.40 11.95
C LEU A 492 -1.37 15.89 12.04
N SER A 493 -0.47 16.81 12.35
CA SER A 493 0.92 16.52 12.68
C SER A 493 1.17 16.88 14.13
N TYR A 494 1.55 15.87 14.91
CA TYR A 494 1.96 16.02 16.30
C TYR A 494 3.48 16.18 16.35
N LYS A 495 3.96 17.37 16.73
CA LYS A 495 5.37 17.68 16.97
C LYS A 495 5.67 17.67 18.46
N ALA A 496 6.93 17.92 18.83
CA ALA A 496 7.35 17.94 20.23
C ALA A 496 6.62 19.02 21.04
N ASP A 497 6.34 20.16 20.41
CA ASP A 497 5.81 21.38 21.02
C ASP A 497 4.60 21.96 20.28
N THR A 498 4.18 21.41 19.14
CA THR A 498 3.01 21.90 18.41
C THR A 498 2.07 20.80 17.92
N ILE A 499 0.81 21.16 17.74
CA ILE A 499 -0.17 20.39 16.95
C ILE A 499 -0.51 21.23 15.73
N ASP A 500 -0.14 20.73 14.55
CA ASP A 500 -0.37 21.41 13.29
C ASP A 500 -1.49 20.74 12.49
N LEU A 501 -2.38 21.55 11.92
CA LEU A 501 -3.32 21.16 10.88
C LEU A 501 -2.70 21.45 9.52
N ILE A 502 -2.27 20.39 8.83
CA ILE A 502 -1.74 20.44 7.48
C ILE A 502 -2.90 20.30 6.49
N ILE A 503 -3.05 21.28 5.63
CA ILE A 503 -4.10 21.37 4.62
C ILE A 503 -3.47 21.17 3.25
N LYS A 504 -3.93 20.16 2.52
CA LYS A 504 -3.38 19.76 1.21
C LYS A 504 -4.46 19.87 0.14
N SER A 505 -4.05 20.20 -1.09
CA SER A 505 -4.93 20.01 -2.25
C SER A 505 -5.08 18.53 -2.55
N LEU A 506 -6.29 18.09 -2.90
CA LEU A 506 -6.55 16.72 -3.38
C LEU A 506 -5.75 16.38 -4.64
N ALA A 507 -5.32 17.36 -5.42
CA ALA A 507 -4.50 17.16 -6.62
C ALA A 507 -2.99 17.04 -6.33
N ASN A 508 -2.57 17.19 -5.06
CA ASN A 508 -1.17 17.06 -4.68
C ASN A 508 -0.83 15.63 -4.25
N TYR A 509 -0.19 14.88 -5.14
CA TYR A 509 0.22 13.48 -4.92
C TYR A 509 1.72 13.31 -4.62
N LYS A 510 2.45 14.41 -4.36
CA LYS A 510 3.92 14.38 -4.18
C LYS A 510 4.39 13.43 -3.08
N GLU A 511 3.55 13.18 -2.07
CA GLU A 511 3.88 12.32 -0.94
C GLU A 511 3.84 10.82 -1.26
N TYR A 512 3.12 10.41 -2.30
CA TYR A 512 2.87 9.00 -2.58
C TYR A 512 3.68 8.46 -3.77
N TRP A 513 4.27 9.35 -4.58
CA TRP A 513 4.69 9.03 -5.94
C TRP A 513 6.21 9.13 -6.14
N VAL A 514 6.98 8.48 -5.26
CA VAL A 514 8.46 8.42 -5.34
C VAL A 514 8.99 7.74 -6.63
N HIS A 515 8.11 7.12 -7.42
CA HIS A 515 8.43 6.35 -8.63
C HIS A 515 7.66 6.75 -9.89
N VAL A 516 6.86 7.82 -9.85
CA VAL A 516 6.10 8.32 -11.00
C VAL A 516 6.89 9.44 -11.67
N ARG A 517 6.75 9.63 -12.99
CA ARG A 517 7.51 10.68 -13.70
C ARG A 517 7.33 12.02 -13.01
N THR A 518 8.43 12.70 -12.71
CA THR A 518 8.46 14.11 -12.30
C THR A 518 7.86 15.07 -13.33
N THR A 519 7.41 14.55 -14.49
CA THR A 519 6.88 15.31 -15.62
C THR A 519 5.36 15.45 -15.63
N TYR A 520 4.62 14.83 -14.71
CA TYR A 520 3.19 15.16 -14.60
C TYR A 520 3.06 16.55 -13.99
N THR A 521 2.45 17.44 -14.77
CA THR A 521 2.05 18.73 -14.26
C THR A 521 1.06 18.47 -13.13
N THR A 522 1.16 19.24 -12.06
CA THR A 522 0.22 19.23 -10.93
C THR A 522 -1.17 19.75 -11.32
N ASP A 523 -1.49 19.74 -12.62
CA ASP A 523 -2.68 20.33 -13.15
C ASP A 523 -3.87 19.43 -12.78
N GLU A 524 -4.91 20.08 -12.30
CA GLU A 524 -6.21 19.49 -12.03
C GLU A 524 -6.92 19.22 -13.36
N TYR A 525 -7.58 18.08 -13.49
CA TYR A 525 -8.51 17.89 -14.59
C TYR A 525 -9.76 18.75 -14.39
N PRO A 526 -10.46 19.15 -15.47
CA PRO A 526 -11.60 20.04 -15.39
C PRO A 526 -12.73 19.45 -14.53
N GLU A 527 -13.45 20.36 -13.87
CA GLU A 527 -14.71 20.05 -13.19
C GLU A 527 -15.77 19.68 -14.22
N GLN A 528 -16.68 18.77 -13.88
CA GLN A 528 -17.80 18.42 -14.73
C GLN A 528 -18.79 19.59 -14.85
N GLU A 529 -19.02 20.04 -16.08
CA GLU A 529 -19.99 21.11 -16.37
C GLU A 529 -21.44 20.58 -16.44
N HIS A 530 -21.62 19.36 -16.96
CA HIS A 530 -22.93 18.74 -17.18
C HIS A 530 -23.15 17.58 -16.20
N THR A 531 -24.09 17.75 -15.26
CA THR A 531 -24.41 16.74 -14.24
C THR A 531 -25.89 16.35 -14.24
N ASP A 532 -26.66 16.80 -15.23
CA ASP A 532 -28.11 16.60 -15.30
C ASP A 532 -28.49 15.13 -15.58
N HIS A 533 -27.58 14.39 -16.24
CA HIS A 533 -27.74 12.98 -16.56
C HIS A 533 -27.23 12.03 -15.46
N PHE A 534 -26.60 12.56 -14.42
CA PHE A 534 -26.04 11.77 -13.33
C PHE A 534 -27.14 11.01 -12.57
N PRO A 535 -26.81 9.90 -11.89
CA PRO A 535 -27.77 9.21 -11.05
C PRO A 535 -28.26 10.13 -9.92
N ASP A 536 -29.47 9.88 -9.45
CA ASP A 536 -29.99 10.53 -8.25
C ASP A 536 -29.01 10.35 -7.08
N PHE A 537 -29.00 11.30 -6.14
CA PHE A 537 -28.14 11.23 -4.98
C PHE A 537 -28.84 11.87 -3.78
N ASN A 538 -28.77 11.22 -2.63
CA ASN A 538 -29.17 11.79 -1.35
C ASN A 538 -28.25 11.28 -0.24
N TRP A 539 -28.29 11.97 0.90
CA TRP A 539 -27.53 11.65 2.09
C TRP A 539 -28.36 10.91 3.15
N ASP A 540 -29.60 10.53 2.84
CA ASP A 540 -30.50 9.90 3.81
C ASP A 540 -29.91 8.57 4.27
N THR A 541 -29.42 7.77 3.31
CA THR A 541 -28.74 6.51 3.55
C THR A 541 -27.44 6.44 2.74
N ILE A 542 -26.71 5.33 2.85
CA ILE A 542 -25.47 5.16 2.11
C ILE A 542 -25.81 4.96 0.62
N PRO A 543 -25.33 5.82 -0.29
CA PRO A 543 -25.61 5.69 -1.72
C PRO A 543 -24.88 4.48 -2.31
N THR A 544 -25.62 3.60 -2.97
CA THR A 544 -25.12 2.32 -3.46
C THR A 544 -25.21 2.21 -4.98
N TRP A 545 -24.35 1.35 -5.53
CA TRP A 545 -24.43 0.89 -6.91
C TRP A 545 -24.17 -0.60 -6.98
N THR A 546 -24.49 -1.25 -8.10
CA THR A 546 -24.18 -2.66 -8.28
C THR A 546 -23.67 -3.01 -9.68
N ARG A 547 -22.79 -4.01 -9.76
CA ARG A 547 -22.44 -4.69 -11.01
C ARG A 547 -22.86 -6.13 -10.91
N PHE A 548 -23.34 -6.66 -12.01
CA PHE A 548 -23.72 -8.05 -12.08
C PHE A 548 -23.45 -8.64 -13.45
N ARG A 549 -23.34 -9.96 -13.48
CA ARG A 549 -23.36 -10.81 -14.67
C ARG A 549 -24.26 -12.00 -14.36
N LYS A 550 -25.02 -12.46 -15.33
CA LYS A 550 -25.83 -13.68 -15.20
C LYS A 550 -25.76 -14.40 -16.54
N ASN A 551 -25.39 -15.68 -16.51
CA ASN A 551 -25.32 -16.46 -17.74
C ASN A 551 -26.70 -17.01 -18.05
N ALA A 552 -27.40 -16.41 -19.01
CA ALA A 552 -28.73 -16.83 -19.44
C ALA A 552 -28.74 -18.20 -20.15
N ASN A 553 -27.59 -18.63 -20.70
CA ASN A 553 -27.50 -19.77 -21.61
C ASN A 553 -27.04 -21.08 -20.94
N ILE A 554 -26.70 -21.08 -19.65
CA ILE A 554 -26.43 -22.33 -18.94
C ILE A 554 -27.76 -22.94 -18.52
N ILE A 555 -28.32 -23.78 -19.39
CA ILE A 555 -29.30 -24.77 -18.99
C ILE A 555 -28.59 -25.70 -18.00
N PRO A 556 -29.14 -25.97 -16.80
CA PRO A 556 -28.56 -26.92 -15.87
C PRO A 556 -28.32 -28.25 -16.58
N ASP A 557 -27.07 -28.60 -16.82
CA ASP A 557 -26.72 -29.95 -17.24
C ASP A 557 -27.00 -30.86 -16.03
N ASN A 558 -28.04 -31.67 -16.12
CA ASN A 558 -28.48 -32.58 -15.05
C ASN A 558 -27.36 -33.49 -14.52
N ASN A 559 -26.24 -33.63 -15.24
CA ASN A 559 -25.11 -34.49 -14.88
C ASN A 559 -23.84 -33.75 -14.39
N LYS A 560 -23.80 -32.41 -14.43
CA LYS A 560 -22.69 -31.62 -13.85
C LYS A 560 -23.16 -30.98 -12.55
N LYS A 561 -22.83 -31.64 -11.43
CA LYS A 561 -23.15 -31.26 -10.04
C LYS A 561 -23.29 -29.74 -9.82
N ALA A 562 -24.48 -29.33 -9.39
CA ALA A 562 -24.84 -28.39 -8.31
C ALA A 562 -24.14 -27.02 -8.14
N TRP A 563 -23.14 -26.61 -8.92
CA TRP A 563 -22.41 -25.36 -8.65
C TRP A 563 -23.06 -24.07 -9.22
N ASN A 564 -24.23 -24.18 -9.85
CA ASN A 564 -24.98 -23.07 -10.47
C ASN A 564 -26.36 -22.90 -9.82
N TYR A 565 -26.42 -22.49 -8.55
CA TYR A 565 -27.69 -22.36 -7.82
C TYR A 565 -28.67 -21.34 -8.43
N ASN A 566 -28.21 -20.36 -9.24
CA ASN A 566 -29.06 -19.35 -9.89
C ASN A 566 -28.82 -19.15 -11.41
N SER A 567 -28.38 -20.16 -12.17
CA SER A 567 -28.36 -20.05 -13.65
C SER A 567 -29.78 -20.04 -14.23
N GLY A 568 -30.06 -19.15 -15.18
CA GLY A 568 -31.39 -18.98 -15.78
C GLY A 568 -31.83 -17.51 -15.88
N PRO A 569 -33.09 -17.24 -16.27
CA PRO A 569 -33.60 -15.88 -16.38
C PRO A 569 -33.56 -15.16 -15.03
N TRP A 570 -33.55 -13.84 -15.07
CA TRP A 570 -33.72 -13.01 -13.87
C TRP A 570 -35.08 -13.25 -13.23
N LYS A 571 -35.08 -13.51 -11.92
CA LYS A 571 -36.30 -13.51 -11.11
C LYS A 571 -36.75 -12.07 -10.88
N ASP A 572 -38.04 -11.85 -10.70
CA ASP A 572 -38.58 -10.49 -10.55
C ASP A 572 -38.08 -9.83 -9.26
N GLU A 573 -37.85 -10.60 -8.20
CA GLU A 573 -37.31 -10.09 -6.93
C GLU A 573 -35.84 -9.64 -7.08
N GLU A 574 -35.06 -10.31 -7.93
CA GLU A 574 -33.67 -9.91 -8.23
C GLU A 574 -33.65 -8.57 -8.99
N ILE A 575 -34.52 -8.41 -10.00
CA ILE A 575 -34.68 -7.15 -10.75
C ILE A 575 -35.16 -6.03 -9.82
N GLU A 576 -36.12 -6.32 -8.95
CA GLU A 576 -36.63 -5.36 -7.99
C GLU A 576 -35.56 -4.91 -7.00
N SER A 577 -34.72 -5.83 -6.50
CA SER A 577 -33.61 -5.48 -5.61
C SER A 577 -32.58 -4.58 -6.31
N ILE A 578 -32.22 -4.91 -7.56
CA ILE A 578 -31.30 -4.07 -8.36
C ILE A 578 -31.88 -2.66 -8.49
N ALA A 579 -33.13 -2.54 -8.91
CA ALA A 579 -33.75 -1.26 -9.24
C ALA A 579 -34.05 -0.37 -8.02
N LYS A 580 -34.42 -0.96 -6.88
CA LYS A 580 -34.87 -0.20 -5.70
C LYS A 580 -33.75 0.12 -4.73
N ASN A 581 -32.71 -0.71 -4.69
CA ASN A 581 -31.70 -0.62 -3.66
C ASN A 581 -30.35 -0.10 -4.15
N ASN A 582 -30.27 0.32 -5.41
CA ASN A 582 -29.08 0.88 -6.02
C ASN A 582 -29.51 2.07 -6.89
N PHE A 583 -28.63 3.05 -7.05
CA PHE A 583 -28.91 4.21 -7.90
C PHE A 583 -28.50 3.97 -9.35
N LEU A 584 -27.51 3.11 -9.55
CA LEU A 584 -26.99 2.76 -10.85
C LEU A 584 -26.46 1.33 -10.89
N SER A 585 -26.42 0.78 -12.10
CA SER A 585 -25.79 -0.50 -12.36
C SER A 585 -25.20 -0.59 -13.76
N TRP A 586 -24.23 -1.48 -13.92
CA TRP A 586 -23.83 -1.93 -15.25
C TRP A 586 -24.05 -3.43 -15.43
N TYR A 587 -24.40 -3.79 -16.67
CA TYR A 587 -24.63 -5.16 -17.10
C TYR A 587 -24.04 -5.39 -18.50
N GLY A 588 -23.58 -6.61 -18.76
CA GLY A 588 -23.09 -6.99 -20.07
C GLY A 588 -22.68 -8.46 -20.14
N LEU A 589 -21.82 -8.78 -21.12
CA LEU A 589 -21.33 -10.14 -21.38
C LEU A 589 -22.42 -11.14 -21.81
N ASN A 590 -23.54 -10.64 -22.31
CA ASN A 590 -24.64 -11.38 -22.95
C ASN A 590 -24.99 -10.71 -24.29
N THR A 591 -25.90 -11.31 -25.05
CA THR A 591 -26.34 -10.69 -26.32
C THR A 591 -26.92 -9.29 -26.08
N PRO A 592 -26.80 -8.36 -27.04
CA PRO A 592 -27.39 -7.02 -26.94
C PRO A 592 -28.87 -7.04 -26.54
N GLU A 593 -29.65 -7.95 -27.11
CA GLU A 593 -31.09 -8.05 -26.87
C GLU A 593 -31.40 -8.42 -25.41
N HIS A 594 -30.64 -9.36 -24.83
CA HIS A 594 -30.83 -9.74 -23.44
C HIS A 594 -30.43 -8.63 -22.46
N VAL A 595 -29.39 -7.86 -22.81
CA VAL A 595 -28.97 -6.70 -22.03
C VAL A 595 -30.07 -5.64 -22.04
N ILE A 596 -30.61 -5.30 -23.22
CA ILE A 596 -31.70 -4.33 -23.38
C ILE A 596 -32.96 -4.78 -22.62
N GLU A 597 -33.37 -6.05 -22.78
CA GLU A 597 -34.52 -6.63 -22.06
C GLU A 597 -34.34 -6.50 -20.53
N THR A 598 -33.14 -6.79 -20.02
CA THR A 598 -32.86 -6.69 -18.58
C THR A 598 -32.96 -5.25 -18.09
N TRP A 599 -32.45 -4.28 -18.86
CA TRP A 599 -32.58 -2.86 -18.50
C TRP A 599 -34.01 -2.37 -18.55
N GLU A 600 -34.80 -2.75 -19.55
CA GLU A 600 -36.22 -2.42 -19.61
C GLU A 600 -36.97 -2.95 -18.37
N ARG A 601 -36.64 -4.16 -17.92
CA ARG A 601 -37.18 -4.73 -16.69
C ARG A 601 -36.77 -3.92 -15.45
N ILE A 602 -35.52 -3.50 -15.33
CA ILE A 602 -35.04 -2.64 -14.23
C ILE A 602 -35.79 -1.29 -14.25
N LYS A 603 -35.81 -0.61 -15.40
CA LYS A 603 -36.49 0.67 -15.61
C LYS A 603 -38.00 0.61 -15.36
N SER A 604 -38.62 -0.54 -15.62
CA SER A 604 -40.04 -0.75 -15.29
C SER A 604 -40.32 -0.76 -13.79
N LYS A 605 -39.31 -1.05 -12.95
CA LYS A 605 -39.40 -1.04 -11.49
C LYS A 605 -39.01 0.32 -10.91
N ASP A 606 -37.95 0.95 -11.43
CA ASP A 606 -37.60 2.35 -11.15
C ASP A 606 -37.05 3.03 -12.42
N PRO A 607 -37.79 3.98 -13.04
CA PRO A 607 -37.34 4.67 -14.25
C PRO A 607 -36.13 5.59 -14.00
N ARG A 608 -35.83 5.95 -12.74
CA ARG A 608 -34.71 6.82 -12.36
C ARG A 608 -33.39 6.06 -12.23
N HIS A 609 -33.44 4.74 -12.03
CA HIS A 609 -32.24 3.89 -11.90
C HIS A 609 -31.40 4.00 -13.17
N LYS A 610 -30.09 4.30 -13.05
CA LYS A 610 -29.21 4.44 -14.22
C LYS A 610 -28.63 3.09 -14.66
N THR A 611 -28.78 2.74 -15.92
CA THR A 611 -28.31 1.48 -16.51
C THR A 611 -27.20 1.73 -17.52
N MET A 612 -26.08 1.00 -17.39
CA MET A 612 -24.92 1.19 -18.28
C MET A 612 -24.46 -0.11 -18.95
N TYR A 613 -23.95 0.03 -20.17
CA TYR A 613 -23.37 -1.07 -20.94
C TYR A 613 -21.94 -1.41 -20.50
N TYR A 614 -21.69 -2.63 -20.02
CA TYR A 614 -20.31 -3.07 -19.80
C TYR A 614 -19.60 -3.32 -21.14
N TRP A 615 -18.51 -2.59 -21.39
CA TRP A 615 -17.74 -2.66 -22.62
C TRP A 615 -16.24 -2.72 -22.34
N ASN A 616 -15.60 -3.86 -22.61
CA ASN A 616 -14.18 -4.06 -22.32
C ASN A 616 -13.31 -3.47 -23.43
N ALA A 617 -12.32 -2.64 -23.08
CA ALA A 617 -11.44 -2.00 -24.05
C ALA A 617 -10.18 -2.82 -24.41
N GLU A 618 -9.88 -3.92 -23.70
CA GLU A 618 -8.66 -4.72 -23.93
C GLU A 618 -8.93 -6.05 -24.64
N SER A 619 -9.97 -6.75 -24.21
CA SER A 619 -10.16 -8.17 -24.51
C SER A 619 -11.59 -8.48 -24.95
N PHE A 620 -11.70 -9.43 -25.87
CA PHE A 620 -12.99 -9.94 -26.32
C PHE A 620 -13.49 -11.04 -25.39
N TRP A 621 -14.67 -10.83 -24.81
CA TRP A 621 -15.26 -11.75 -23.82
C TRP A 621 -16.14 -12.85 -24.40
N GLY A 622 -16.21 -12.99 -25.74
CA GLY A 622 -17.01 -14.04 -26.35
C GLY A 622 -18.50 -13.74 -26.39
N THR A 623 -18.89 -12.46 -26.28
CA THR A 623 -20.30 -12.04 -26.39
C THR A 623 -20.89 -12.56 -27.70
N SER A 624 -21.90 -13.42 -27.61
CA SER A 624 -22.59 -13.94 -28.78
C SER A 624 -23.40 -12.83 -29.46
N GLY A 625 -23.52 -12.89 -30.79
CA GLY A 625 -24.40 -12.00 -31.55
C GLY A 625 -23.77 -10.68 -32.02
N ILE A 626 -22.55 -10.33 -31.61
CA ILE A 626 -21.94 -9.01 -31.94
C ILE A 626 -20.94 -9.02 -33.11
N GLY A 627 -20.93 -10.07 -33.93
CA GLY A 627 -20.24 -10.08 -35.24
C GLY A 627 -18.77 -9.66 -35.25
N ILE A 628 -17.89 -10.32 -34.48
CA ILE A 628 -16.46 -9.99 -34.44
C ILE A 628 -15.64 -10.73 -35.51
N GLU A 629 -14.80 -9.99 -36.23
CA GLU A 629 -13.85 -10.56 -37.19
C GLU A 629 -12.58 -11.10 -36.50
N GLN A 630 -12.05 -12.25 -36.95
CA GLN A 630 -10.81 -12.79 -36.34
C GLN A 630 -9.60 -11.86 -36.55
N SER A 631 -9.59 -11.06 -37.62
CA SER A 631 -8.54 -10.05 -37.88
C SER A 631 -8.54 -8.89 -36.87
N TYR A 632 -9.61 -8.74 -36.07
CA TYR A 632 -9.71 -7.76 -35.01
C TYR A 632 -9.00 -8.20 -33.73
N LEU A 633 -8.56 -9.45 -33.67
CA LEU A 633 -7.96 -10.05 -32.49
C LEU A 633 -6.45 -10.25 -32.70
N SER A 634 -5.67 -10.00 -31.65
CA SER A 634 -4.23 -10.22 -31.64
C SER A 634 -3.92 -11.71 -31.72
N VAL A 635 -2.95 -12.08 -32.56
CA VAL A 635 -2.54 -13.48 -32.77
C VAL A 635 -1.55 -13.90 -31.69
N GLY A 636 -1.82 -15.00 -30.99
CA GLY A 636 -0.88 -15.61 -30.04
C GLY A 636 -0.77 -14.92 -28.68
N THR A 637 -1.42 -13.77 -28.48
CA THR A 637 -1.47 -13.07 -27.18
C THR A 637 -2.84 -13.26 -26.55
N VAL A 638 -2.84 -13.70 -25.28
CA VAL A 638 -4.05 -13.80 -24.48
C VAL A 638 -3.98 -12.85 -23.29
N GLY A 639 -5.09 -12.20 -23.02
CA GLY A 639 -5.28 -11.37 -21.84
C GLY A 639 -5.71 -12.19 -20.63
N THR A 640 -6.23 -11.46 -19.64
CA THR A 640 -6.74 -12.00 -18.40
C THR A 640 -7.76 -13.12 -18.65
N GLY A 641 -7.50 -14.31 -18.09
CA GLY A 641 -8.37 -15.48 -18.25
C GLY A 641 -8.22 -16.22 -19.58
N GLY A 642 -7.13 -16.04 -20.32
CA GLY A 642 -6.91 -16.69 -21.61
C GLY A 642 -7.72 -16.09 -22.75
N ARG A 643 -8.29 -14.90 -22.55
CA ARG A 643 -9.15 -14.22 -23.54
C ARG A 643 -8.34 -13.64 -24.67
N LYS A 644 -8.89 -13.65 -25.88
CA LYS A 644 -8.24 -13.00 -27.02
C LYS A 644 -8.22 -11.49 -26.81
N LEU A 645 -7.07 -10.87 -27.06
CA LEU A 645 -6.91 -9.42 -27.01
C LEU A 645 -7.37 -8.79 -28.31
N TYR A 646 -7.90 -7.57 -28.26
CA TYR A 646 -8.08 -6.77 -29.46
C TYR A 646 -6.72 -6.39 -30.07
N ASN A 647 -6.68 -6.20 -31.39
CA ASN A 647 -5.54 -5.59 -32.07
C ASN A 647 -5.80 -4.09 -32.21
N HIS A 648 -5.38 -3.29 -31.23
CA HIS A 648 -5.62 -1.85 -31.22
C HIS A 648 -5.04 -1.13 -32.42
N SER A 649 -4.02 -1.66 -33.10
CA SER A 649 -3.47 -1.08 -34.33
C SER A 649 -4.38 -1.21 -35.56
N ASN A 650 -5.41 -2.06 -35.50
CA ASN A 650 -6.36 -2.26 -36.58
C ASN A 650 -7.46 -1.18 -36.55
N PRO A 651 -7.52 -0.25 -37.51
CA PRO A 651 -8.51 0.83 -37.51
C PRO A 651 -9.95 0.30 -37.67
N ASP A 652 -10.17 -0.78 -38.40
CA ASP A 652 -11.51 -1.37 -38.60
C ASP A 652 -12.03 -1.98 -37.29
N MET A 653 -11.14 -2.58 -36.49
CA MET A 653 -11.50 -3.05 -35.15
C MET A 653 -11.91 -1.88 -34.26
N ARG A 654 -11.13 -0.80 -34.23
CA ARG A 654 -11.46 0.39 -33.41
C ARG A 654 -12.79 1.00 -33.84
N ALA A 655 -13.03 1.10 -35.15
CA ALA A 655 -14.29 1.60 -35.69
C ALA A 655 -15.48 0.70 -35.31
N TRP A 656 -15.33 -0.62 -35.41
CA TRP A 656 -16.33 -1.59 -34.95
C TRP A 656 -16.60 -1.47 -33.44
N TRP A 657 -15.55 -1.41 -32.62
CA TRP A 657 -15.66 -1.32 -31.16
C TRP A 657 -16.36 -0.04 -30.73
N LEU A 658 -16.02 1.08 -31.38
CA LEU A 658 -16.65 2.38 -31.16
C LEU A 658 -18.12 2.37 -31.58
N ALA A 659 -18.42 1.91 -32.80
CA ALA A 659 -19.78 1.89 -33.33
C ALA A 659 -20.72 1.05 -32.45
N HIS A 660 -20.26 -0.12 -32.00
CA HIS A 660 -21.04 -0.99 -31.10
C HIS A 660 -21.26 -0.35 -29.72
N GLY A 661 -20.24 0.28 -29.15
CA GLY A 661 -20.37 1.00 -27.88
C GLY A 661 -21.40 2.13 -27.96
N LEU A 662 -21.34 2.92 -29.04
CA LEU A 662 -22.28 4.01 -29.30
C LEU A 662 -23.71 3.49 -29.52
N GLU A 663 -23.88 2.45 -30.33
CA GLU A 663 -25.18 1.81 -30.56
C GLU A 663 -25.84 1.35 -29.25
N MET A 664 -25.08 0.71 -28.36
CA MET A 664 -25.59 0.25 -27.07
C MET A 664 -25.92 1.41 -26.13
N SER A 665 -25.12 2.48 -26.14
CA SER A 665 -25.35 3.67 -25.31
C SER A 665 -26.59 4.48 -25.73
N GLN A 666 -27.03 4.34 -26.99
CA GLN A 666 -28.18 5.03 -27.56
C GLN A 666 -29.50 4.25 -27.42
N GLN A 667 -29.48 3.08 -26.79
CA GLN A 667 -30.71 2.33 -26.51
C GLN A 667 -31.56 3.11 -25.51
N ALA A 668 -32.89 3.12 -25.69
CA ALA A 668 -33.79 3.92 -24.85
C ALA A 668 -33.77 3.52 -23.36
N SER A 669 -33.36 2.28 -23.06
CA SER A 669 -33.20 1.76 -21.70
C SER A 669 -31.75 1.84 -21.19
N SER A 670 -30.83 2.47 -21.93
CA SER A 670 -29.46 2.76 -21.51
C SER A 670 -29.36 4.22 -21.08
N ASP A 671 -28.59 4.48 -20.03
CA ASP A 671 -28.19 5.83 -19.61
C ASP A 671 -26.67 6.03 -19.75
N GLY A 672 -25.93 5.07 -20.30
CA GLY A 672 -24.47 5.15 -20.29
C GLY A 672 -23.71 3.93 -20.78
N VAL A 673 -22.40 4.10 -20.86
CA VAL A 673 -21.42 3.05 -21.14
C VAL A 673 -20.41 2.99 -20.01
N PHE A 674 -20.07 1.76 -19.64
CA PHE A 674 -19.02 1.44 -18.69
C PHE A 674 -17.81 0.84 -19.42
N THR A 675 -16.72 1.60 -19.55
CA THR A 675 -15.51 1.18 -20.26
C THR A 675 -14.51 0.50 -19.32
N ASP A 676 -14.36 -0.82 -19.41
CA ASP A 676 -13.45 -1.59 -18.56
C ASP A 676 -12.04 -1.77 -19.16
N ASN A 677 -11.07 -2.06 -18.29
CA ASN A 677 -9.70 -2.38 -18.63
C ASN A 677 -9.07 -1.33 -19.55
N THR A 678 -9.09 -0.07 -19.10
CA THR A 678 -8.70 1.12 -19.88
C THR A 678 -7.18 1.33 -19.91
N ILE A 679 -6.45 0.52 -19.15
CA ILE A 679 -4.99 0.53 -19.03
C ILE A 679 -4.37 0.02 -20.33
N SER A 680 -3.43 0.75 -20.93
CA SER A 680 -2.71 0.24 -22.09
C SER A 680 -1.41 -0.44 -21.68
N ARG A 681 -1.31 -1.75 -21.94
CA ARG A 681 -0.04 -2.50 -21.81
C ARG A 681 1.01 -2.03 -22.82
N GLU A 682 0.61 -1.31 -23.86
CA GLU A 682 1.54 -0.72 -24.83
C GLU A 682 2.54 0.23 -24.15
N CYS A 683 2.20 0.74 -22.97
CA CYS A 683 3.09 1.57 -22.13
C CYS A 683 3.58 0.86 -20.85
N ASP A 684 3.51 -0.48 -20.77
CA ASP A 684 4.20 -1.23 -19.72
C ASP A 684 5.70 -0.88 -19.79
N ASN A 685 6.29 -0.42 -18.68
CA ASN A 685 7.65 0.14 -18.55
C ASN A 685 7.83 1.63 -18.92
N GLN A 686 6.78 2.45 -18.86
CA GLN A 686 6.90 3.92 -18.85
C GLN A 686 7.46 4.56 -20.14
N ALA A 687 7.50 3.82 -21.25
CA ALA A 687 8.17 4.26 -22.48
C ALA A 687 7.32 5.09 -23.45
N CYS A 688 6.00 5.22 -23.24
CA CYS A 688 5.12 6.01 -24.10
C CYS A 688 4.19 6.98 -23.36
N ASN A 689 3.64 7.93 -24.10
CA ASN A 689 2.54 8.79 -23.66
C ASN A 689 1.23 7.98 -23.76
N LEU A 690 0.62 7.67 -22.60
CA LEU A 690 -0.61 6.89 -22.52
C LEU A 690 -1.77 7.55 -23.28
N GLU A 691 -1.82 8.89 -23.33
CA GLU A 691 -2.88 9.66 -23.99
C GLU A 691 -2.93 9.41 -25.50
N THR A 692 -1.79 9.11 -26.10
CA THR A 692 -1.65 9.00 -27.57
C THR A 692 -1.68 7.55 -28.07
N THR A 693 -1.91 6.58 -27.21
CA THR A 693 -2.05 5.17 -27.64
C THR A 693 -3.33 4.98 -28.45
N ASP A 694 -3.30 4.05 -29.42
CA ASP A 694 -4.47 3.74 -30.25
C ASP A 694 -5.68 3.32 -29.38
N LYS A 695 -5.42 2.60 -28.28
CA LYS A 695 -6.43 2.25 -27.28
C LYS A 695 -7.00 3.48 -26.57
N SER A 696 -6.16 4.42 -26.13
CA SER A 696 -6.64 5.64 -25.47
C SER A 696 -7.44 6.53 -26.40
N ILE A 697 -7.01 6.66 -27.66
CA ILE A 697 -7.74 7.40 -28.69
C ILE A 697 -9.12 6.76 -28.90
N MET A 698 -9.18 5.43 -29.03
CA MET A 698 -10.44 4.69 -29.18
C MET A 698 -11.41 4.94 -28.01
N ILE A 699 -10.91 4.86 -26.76
CA ILE A 699 -11.70 5.11 -25.56
C ILE A 699 -12.21 6.55 -25.52
N ARG A 700 -11.34 7.53 -25.79
CA ARG A 700 -11.70 8.94 -25.86
C ARG A 700 -12.75 9.20 -26.94
N SER A 701 -12.62 8.58 -28.12
CA SER A 701 -13.60 8.71 -29.21
C SER A 701 -14.98 8.17 -28.84
N LEU A 702 -15.06 7.17 -27.95
CA LEU A 702 -16.35 6.71 -27.43
C LEU A 702 -16.98 7.76 -26.52
N ALA A 703 -16.20 8.33 -25.59
CA ALA A 703 -16.68 9.40 -24.71
C ALA A 703 -17.14 10.64 -25.49
N GLU A 704 -16.33 11.10 -26.45
CA GLU A 704 -16.65 12.27 -27.28
C GLU A 704 -17.77 12.00 -28.31
N GLY A 705 -18.03 10.73 -28.64
CA GLY A 705 -19.09 10.34 -29.58
C GLY A 705 -20.43 10.04 -28.90
N ALA A 706 -20.41 9.79 -27.58
CA ALA A 706 -21.63 9.59 -26.81
C ALA A 706 -22.44 10.90 -26.74
N PRO A 707 -23.77 10.84 -26.78
CA PRO A 707 -24.61 12.01 -26.52
C PRO A 707 -24.31 12.63 -25.14
N ASP A 708 -24.46 13.96 -25.02
CA ASP A 708 -24.18 14.68 -23.76
C ASP A 708 -25.03 14.20 -22.56
N ASP A 709 -26.18 13.54 -22.81
CA ASP A 709 -27.08 12.97 -21.80
C ASP A 709 -26.78 11.51 -21.44
N VAL A 710 -25.70 10.93 -21.98
CA VAL A 710 -25.26 9.56 -21.76
C VAL A 710 -24.00 9.55 -20.88
N LEU A 711 -24.02 8.75 -19.81
CA LEU A 711 -22.89 8.62 -18.89
C LEU A 711 -21.70 7.90 -19.55
N ASP A 712 -20.53 8.54 -19.57
CA ASP A 712 -19.25 7.86 -19.80
C ASP A 712 -18.50 7.62 -18.49
N ILE A 713 -18.55 6.37 -18.02
CA ILE A 713 -17.81 5.93 -16.84
C ILE A 713 -16.86 4.82 -17.27
N GLY A 714 -15.67 4.79 -16.69
CA GLY A 714 -14.75 3.70 -16.95
C GLY A 714 -13.93 3.33 -15.75
N ASN A 715 -13.17 2.26 -15.90
CA ASN A 715 -12.09 1.90 -14.98
C ASN A 715 -10.90 2.84 -15.21
N TYR A 716 -11.14 4.15 -15.08
CA TYR A 716 -10.27 5.23 -15.53
C TYR A 716 -9.20 5.52 -14.48
N LEU A 717 -9.58 5.93 -13.28
CA LEU A 717 -8.64 6.21 -12.20
C LEU A 717 -8.14 4.91 -11.55
N ARG A 718 -6.83 4.75 -11.50
CA ARG A 718 -6.16 3.64 -10.80
C ARG A 718 -4.80 4.06 -10.27
N GLN A 719 -4.55 3.81 -8.99
CA GLN A 719 -3.25 4.04 -8.34
C GLN A 719 -2.08 3.28 -8.97
N MET A 720 -2.35 2.22 -9.73
CA MET A 720 -1.31 1.33 -10.25
C MET A 720 -0.45 1.92 -11.39
N ILE A 721 -0.78 3.10 -11.90
CA ILE A 721 -0.21 3.64 -13.15
C ILE A 721 0.22 5.08 -12.97
N ASP A 722 1.22 5.44 -13.77
CA ASP A 722 1.74 6.78 -13.98
C ASP A 722 0.64 7.86 -13.95
N GLY A 723 0.63 8.67 -12.88
CA GLY A 723 -0.32 9.77 -12.69
C GLY A 723 -1.77 9.36 -12.41
N GLY A 724 -2.04 8.09 -12.09
CA GLY A 724 -3.37 7.60 -11.76
C GLY A 724 -4.34 7.52 -12.95
N ASN A 725 -3.86 7.67 -14.20
CA ASN A 725 -4.66 7.88 -15.41
C ASN A 725 -5.60 9.11 -15.32
N ARG A 726 -5.24 10.12 -14.53
CA ARG A 726 -6.04 11.34 -14.30
C ARG A 726 -6.43 12.07 -15.59
N PHE A 727 -5.63 11.96 -16.66
CA PHE A 727 -5.92 12.58 -17.97
C PHE A 727 -7.27 12.15 -18.57
N ARG A 728 -7.76 10.93 -18.25
CA ARG A 728 -9.05 10.45 -18.76
C ARG A 728 -10.23 11.24 -18.20
N MET A 729 -10.08 11.82 -17.02
CA MET A 729 -11.13 12.61 -16.37
C MET A 729 -11.42 13.94 -17.07
N ALA A 730 -10.58 14.34 -18.04
CA ALA A 730 -10.85 15.51 -18.87
C ALA A 730 -12.06 15.34 -19.81
N TYR A 731 -12.46 14.10 -20.11
CA TYR A 731 -13.58 13.80 -21.00
C TYR A 731 -14.58 12.80 -20.39
N ALA A 732 -14.23 12.10 -19.31
CA ALA A 732 -15.12 11.16 -18.63
C ALA A 732 -16.04 11.86 -17.62
N ASP A 733 -17.26 11.33 -17.46
CA ASP A 733 -18.21 11.77 -16.41
C ASP A 733 -17.86 11.20 -15.04
N GLY A 734 -17.16 10.07 -15.00
CA GLY A 734 -16.90 9.35 -13.77
C GLY A 734 -15.87 8.26 -13.86
N THR A 735 -15.62 7.61 -12.73
CA THR A 735 -14.68 6.49 -12.64
C THR A 735 -15.19 5.38 -11.74
N TYR A 736 -14.74 4.18 -12.06
CA TYR A 736 -14.88 2.98 -11.28
C TYR A 736 -13.53 2.59 -10.69
N PHE A 737 -13.52 2.24 -9.40
CA PHE A 737 -12.33 1.81 -8.70
C PHE A 737 -12.31 0.29 -8.53
N GLU A 738 -11.26 -0.36 -9.04
CA GLU A 738 -10.99 -1.78 -8.86
C GLU A 738 -9.60 -1.98 -8.27
N ASN A 739 -9.47 -2.99 -7.40
CA ASN A 739 -8.19 -3.34 -6.77
C ASN A 739 -7.59 -2.17 -6.00
N THR A 740 -8.40 -1.37 -5.31
CA THR A 740 -7.97 -0.20 -4.52
C THR A 740 -6.92 -0.54 -3.46
N HIS A 741 -6.89 -1.80 -3.01
CA HIS A 741 -5.95 -2.31 -2.01
C HIS A 741 -4.68 -2.93 -2.59
N PHE A 742 -4.52 -2.92 -3.91
CA PHE A 742 -3.34 -3.48 -4.58
C PHE A 742 -2.34 -2.37 -4.94
N SER A 743 -1.07 -2.56 -4.60
CA SER A 743 0.02 -1.69 -5.05
C SER A 743 0.97 -2.41 -6.00
N PRO A 744 1.31 -1.83 -7.17
CA PRO A 744 2.28 -2.45 -8.07
C PRO A 744 3.71 -2.23 -7.58
N GLY A 745 4.60 -3.17 -7.90
CA GLY A 745 6.04 -3.02 -7.67
C GLY A 745 6.40 -2.93 -6.18
N ASN A 746 7.15 -1.88 -5.82
CA ASN A 746 7.65 -1.65 -4.47
C ASN A 746 6.80 -0.66 -3.65
N GLN A 747 5.69 -0.16 -4.21
CA GLN A 747 4.79 0.72 -3.46
C GLN A 747 4.17 -0.06 -2.30
N ASN A 748 4.10 0.58 -1.12
CA ASN A 748 3.50 -0.04 0.05
C ASN A 748 1.99 -0.19 -0.17
N ASP A 749 1.42 -1.36 0.11
CA ASP A 749 -0.02 -1.62 -0.05
C ASP A 749 -0.90 -0.57 0.66
N LEU A 750 -0.44 -0.06 1.81
CA LEU A 750 -1.10 1.05 2.52
C LEU A 750 -1.10 2.35 1.70
N GLU A 751 -0.02 2.65 0.98
CA GLU A 751 0.02 3.84 0.13
C GLU A 751 -0.92 3.69 -1.06
N GLY A 752 -1.09 2.49 -1.62
CA GLY A 752 -2.01 2.25 -2.74
C GLY A 752 -3.46 2.60 -2.43
N ILE A 753 -3.96 2.18 -1.26
CA ILE A 753 -5.31 2.53 -0.83
C ILE A 753 -5.45 4.03 -0.56
N LEU A 754 -4.43 4.67 0.03
CA LEU A 754 -4.45 6.13 0.26
C LEU A 754 -4.50 6.93 -1.04
N VAL A 755 -3.71 6.53 -2.05
CA VAL A 755 -3.75 7.15 -3.38
C VAL A 755 -5.13 6.94 -4.01
N SER A 756 -5.70 5.74 -3.90
CA SER A 756 -7.05 5.45 -4.41
C SER A 756 -8.10 6.32 -3.74
N MET A 757 -8.02 6.50 -2.42
CA MET A 757 -8.93 7.35 -1.67
C MET A 757 -8.81 8.82 -2.09
N GLN A 758 -7.58 9.32 -2.27
CA GLN A 758 -7.34 10.67 -2.73
C GLN A 758 -7.84 10.89 -4.17
N LEU A 759 -7.60 9.95 -5.08
CA LEU A 759 -8.14 9.99 -6.46
C LEU A 759 -9.68 10.02 -6.47
N ALA A 760 -10.33 9.21 -5.62
CA ALA A 760 -11.78 9.17 -5.51
C ALA A 760 -12.36 10.49 -5.00
N ARG A 761 -11.74 11.09 -3.97
CA ARG A 761 -12.16 12.40 -3.47
C ARG A 761 -11.92 13.51 -4.47
N GLU A 762 -10.78 13.51 -5.17
CA GLU A 762 -10.51 14.48 -6.23
C GLU A 762 -11.59 14.41 -7.31
N ALA A 763 -11.94 13.20 -7.77
CA ALA A 763 -12.97 13.01 -8.79
C ALA A 763 -14.32 13.56 -8.33
N SER A 764 -14.73 13.21 -7.11
CA SER A 764 -16.02 13.67 -6.58
C SER A 764 -16.06 15.18 -6.38
N TRP A 765 -14.97 15.79 -5.90
CA TRP A 765 -14.82 17.25 -5.83
C TRP A 765 -14.91 17.91 -7.21
N LYS A 766 -14.34 17.28 -8.25
CA LYS A 766 -14.48 17.72 -9.65
C LYS A 766 -15.83 17.34 -10.27
N LYS A 767 -16.84 17.06 -9.44
CA LYS A 767 -18.21 16.73 -9.86
C LYS A 767 -18.27 15.52 -10.78
N LYS A 768 -17.39 14.53 -10.58
CA LYS A 768 -17.37 13.28 -11.33
C LYS A 768 -18.08 12.17 -10.54
N VAL A 769 -18.76 11.27 -11.24
CA VAL A 769 -19.35 10.08 -10.60
C VAL A 769 -18.24 9.16 -10.11
N VAL A 770 -18.33 8.70 -8.85
CA VAL A 770 -17.39 7.73 -8.29
C VAL A 770 -18.12 6.43 -7.95
N MET A 771 -17.70 5.34 -8.58
CA MET A 771 -18.18 3.99 -8.31
C MET A 771 -17.10 3.23 -7.54
N TRP A 772 -17.19 3.27 -6.21
CA TRP A 772 -16.20 2.66 -5.32
C TRP A 772 -16.53 1.18 -5.10
N THR A 773 -15.59 0.27 -5.41
CA THR A 773 -15.65 -1.13 -4.95
C THR A 773 -14.69 -1.31 -3.79
N GLY A 774 -15.23 -1.43 -2.58
CA GLY A 774 -14.44 -1.62 -1.36
C GLY A 774 -14.12 -3.07 -1.04
N SER A 775 -14.64 -4.04 -1.81
CA SER A 775 -14.40 -5.45 -1.51
C SER A 775 -12.93 -5.82 -1.70
N ARG A 776 -12.26 -6.12 -0.56
CA ARG A 776 -10.92 -6.69 -0.50
C ARG A 776 -10.86 -8.14 -0.98
N ARG A 777 -12.01 -8.74 -1.26
CA ARG A 777 -12.16 -10.16 -1.60
C ARG A 777 -13.11 -10.33 -2.77
N ASN A 778 -12.84 -9.64 -3.88
CA ASN A 778 -13.56 -9.86 -5.12
C ASN A 778 -13.26 -11.27 -5.66
N CYS A 779 -13.95 -12.25 -5.08
CA CYS A 779 -13.94 -13.65 -5.40
C CYS A 779 -14.92 -13.93 -6.54
N GLY A 780 -14.43 -14.10 -7.77
CA GLY A 780 -15.27 -14.61 -8.84
C GLY A 780 -15.96 -15.92 -8.42
N CYS A 781 -17.29 -15.93 -8.42
CA CYS A 781 -18.04 -17.17 -8.29
C CYS A 781 -17.60 -18.15 -9.38
N GLY A 782 -16.95 -19.24 -8.97
CA GLY A 782 -16.32 -20.18 -9.89
C GLY A 782 -14.81 -20.27 -9.78
N PHE A 783 -14.23 -20.32 -8.58
CA PHE A 783 -12.85 -20.81 -8.37
C PHE A 783 -12.68 -22.33 -8.60
N ASN A 784 -13.54 -22.92 -9.43
CA ASN A 784 -13.25 -24.08 -10.28
C ASN A 784 -13.08 -23.67 -11.75
N ASN A 785 -12.64 -22.44 -12.03
CA ASN A 785 -11.99 -22.14 -13.30
C ASN A 785 -10.50 -22.48 -13.16
N PRO A 786 -10.06 -23.69 -13.58
CA PRO A 786 -8.65 -24.08 -13.51
C PRO A 786 -7.72 -23.14 -14.31
N ALA A 787 -8.26 -22.22 -15.13
CA ALA A 787 -7.50 -21.23 -15.89
C ALA A 787 -7.28 -19.90 -15.14
N PHE A 788 -8.06 -19.57 -14.10
CA PHE A 788 -7.80 -18.41 -13.25
C PHE A 788 -6.95 -18.80 -12.05
N LYS A 789 -5.75 -19.27 -12.36
CA LYS A 789 -4.64 -19.29 -11.41
C LYS A 789 -4.22 -17.84 -11.19
N PHE A 790 -4.74 -17.22 -10.14
CA PHE A 790 -3.95 -16.21 -9.41
C PHE A 790 -2.80 -16.88 -8.61
N CYS A 791 -2.35 -18.06 -9.03
CA CYS A 791 -0.99 -18.51 -8.77
C CYS A 791 -0.08 -17.58 -9.57
N ARG A 792 0.87 -16.92 -8.90
CA ARG A 792 1.91 -16.11 -9.55
C ARG A 792 2.70 -16.88 -10.65
N TYR A 793 2.48 -18.19 -10.82
CA TYR A 793 3.13 -19.04 -11.81
C TYR A 793 2.16 -19.99 -12.54
N VAL A 794 2.31 -20.04 -13.86
CA VAL A 794 1.72 -21.04 -14.74
C VAL A 794 2.40 -22.39 -14.47
N GLY A 795 1.76 -23.29 -13.70
CA GLY A 795 2.26 -24.66 -13.53
C GLY A 795 1.81 -25.40 -12.27
N ASP A 796 1.45 -24.68 -11.21
CA ASP A 796 1.19 -25.30 -9.90
C ASP A 796 -0.18 -25.99 -9.85
N LYS A 797 -0.21 -27.31 -9.70
CA LYS A 797 -1.44 -28.12 -9.85
C LYS A 797 -2.29 -28.20 -8.57
N ASP A 798 -1.75 -27.76 -7.43
CA ASP A 798 -2.38 -27.98 -6.11
C ASP A 798 -2.77 -26.68 -5.37
N CYS A 799 -2.64 -25.51 -6.00
CA CYS A 799 -3.14 -24.26 -5.43
C CYS A 799 -4.61 -24.05 -5.80
N THR A 800 -5.55 -24.71 -5.12
CA THR A 800 -6.83 -24.06 -4.87
C THR A 800 -6.56 -22.86 -3.95
N PRO A 801 -7.08 -21.65 -4.23
CA PRO A 801 -6.95 -20.55 -3.28
C PRO A 801 -7.65 -20.96 -1.98
N GLN A 802 -6.89 -21.36 -0.95
CA GLN A 802 -7.39 -21.61 0.41
C GLN A 802 -8.28 -20.44 0.90
N TYR A 803 -8.02 -19.23 0.39
CA TYR A 803 -8.73 -17.98 0.66
C TYR A 803 -10.21 -17.94 0.27
N CYS A 804 -10.68 -18.83 -0.62
CA CYS A 804 -12.11 -18.94 -0.95
C CYS A 804 -12.75 -20.14 -0.24
N GLU A 805 -12.00 -21.23 -0.02
CA GLU A 805 -12.52 -22.43 0.64
C GLU A 805 -12.99 -22.13 2.07
N GLY A 806 -12.29 -21.26 2.81
CA GLY A 806 -12.73 -20.81 4.14
C GLY A 806 -14.05 -20.01 4.17
N PHE A 807 -14.46 -19.41 3.04
CA PHE A 807 -15.75 -18.68 2.91
C PHE A 807 -16.86 -19.54 2.31
N VAL A 808 -16.50 -20.55 1.52
CA VAL A 808 -17.43 -21.40 0.75
C VAL A 808 -17.76 -22.70 1.49
N GLN A 809 -17.02 -23.07 2.53
CA GLN A 809 -17.21 -24.33 3.27
C GLN A 809 -18.40 -24.37 4.23
N THR A 810 -19.31 -23.40 4.21
CA THR A 810 -20.55 -23.51 4.99
C THR A 810 -21.74 -23.71 4.06
N ASP A 811 -22.48 -24.79 4.29
CA ASP A 811 -23.64 -25.28 3.55
C ASP A 811 -24.78 -24.22 3.44
N GLY A 812 -24.61 -23.20 2.60
CA GLY A 812 -25.61 -22.13 2.40
C GLY A 812 -25.76 -21.15 3.58
N VAL A 813 -24.79 -21.08 4.48
CA VAL A 813 -24.76 -20.11 5.59
C VAL A 813 -23.79 -19.00 5.23
N GLU A 814 -24.21 -17.75 5.44
CA GLU A 814 -23.34 -16.60 5.31
C GLU A 814 -22.18 -16.69 6.33
N PRO A 815 -20.90 -16.61 5.92
CA PRO A 815 -19.79 -16.54 6.87
C PRO A 815 -19.73 -15.13 7.47
N THR A 816 -20.63 -14.85 8.42
CA THR A 816 -20.99 -13.49 8.83
C THR A 816 -19.83 -12.71 9.43
N ALA A 817 -19.17 -13.19 10.49
CA ALA A 817 -18.26 -12.33 11.25
C ALA A 817 -17.03 -11.80 10.48
N LEU A 818 -16.42 -12.61 9.60
CA LEU A 818 -15.29 -12.13 8.79
C LEU A 818 -15.76 -11.21 7.65
N LEU A 819 -16.87 -11.54 7.00
CA LEU A 819 -17.44 -10.70 5.95
C LEU A 819 -17.94 -9.37 6.50
N GLU A 820 -18.60 -9.38 7.65
CA GLU A 820 -19.04 -8.19 8.39
C GLU A 820 -17.85 -7.31 8.73
N LYS A 821 -16.79 -7.86 9.33
CA LYS A 821 -15.57 -7.08 9.60
C LYS A 821 -14.97 -6.51 8.32
N ASP A 822 -14.94 -7.28 7.24
CA ASP A 822 -14.37 -6.81 5.99
C ASP A 822 -15.20 -5.72 5.32
N PHE A 823 -16.52 -5.88 5.42
CA PHE A 823 -17.50 -4.92 4.99
C PHE A 823 -17.41 -3.62 5.80
N GLU A 824 -17.28 -3.69 7.13
CA GLU A 824 -17.13 -2.52 7.99
C GLU A 824 -15.89 -1.69 7.60
N ILE A 825 -14.77 -2.34 7.29
CA ILE A 825 -13.56 -1.66 6.82
C ILE A 825 -13.80 -1.01 5.46
N ALA A 826 -14.36 -1.75 4.50
CA ALA A 826 -14.66 -1.22 3.17
C ALA A 826 -15.68 -0.07 3.19
N LEU A 827 -16.65 -0.15 4.11
CA LEU A 827 -17.63 0.89 4.35
C LEU A 827 -16.95 2.12 4.97
N ALA A 828 -16.08 1.93 5.95
CA ALA A 828 -15.32 3.02 6.54
C ALA A 828 -14.41 3.70 5.49
N GLU A 829 -13.75 2.94 4.62
CA GLU A 829 -13.00 3.47 3.47
C GLU A 829 -13.89 4.31 2.54
N PHE A 830 -15.08 3.80 2.20
CA PHE A 830 -16.05 4.55 1.39
C PHE A 830 -16.49 5.84 2.08
N LEU A 831 -16.79 5.80 3.38
CA LEU A 831 -17.20 6.98 4.13
C LEU A 831 -16.08 8.03 4.24
N MET A 832 -14.81 7.64 4.19
CA MET A 832 -13.72 8.62 4.09
C MET A 832 -13.70 9.35 2.75
N ILE A 833 -14.25 8.75 1.68
CA ILE A 833 -14.17 9.31 0.32
C ILE A 833 -15.49 9.86 -0.22
N VAL A 834 -16.62 9.49 0.40
CA VAL A 834 -17.96 9.82 -0.12
C VAL A 834 -18.15 11.33 -0.18
N GLU A 835 -18.42 11.86 -1.35
CA GLU A 835 -18.95 13.19 -1.56
C GLU A 835 -20.23 13.05 -2.42
N LYS A 836 -20.81 14.17 -2.87
CA LYS A 836 -21.95 14.11 -3.78
C LYS A 836 -21.56 13.33 -5.05
N TRP A 837 -22.42 12.40 -5.47
CA TRP A 837 -22.24 11.47 -6.60
C TRP A 837 -21.16 10.39 -6.43
N SER A 838 -20.77 10.07 -5.19
CA SER A 838 -20.03 8.85 -4.89
C SER A 838 -21.00 7.73 -4.48
N TYR A 839 -20.82 6.53 -5.01
CA TYR A 839 -21.64 5.35 -4.73
C TYR A 839 -20.75 4.19 -4.29
N GLY A 840 -21.15 3.52 -3.21
CA GLY A 840 -20.42 2.39 -2.63
C GLY A 840 -20.94 1.04 -3.12
N ASN A 841 -20.03 0.08 -3.28
CA ASN A 841 -20.35 -1.33 -3.53
C ASN A 841 -19.35 -2.25 -2.82
N PHE A 842 -19.85 -3.30 -2.18
CA PHE A 842 -19.03 -4.30 -1.48
C PHE A 842 -19.13 -5.70 -2.11
N ASN A 843 -19.59 -5.82 -3.36
CA ASN A 843 -19.74 -7.14 -3.94
C ASN A 843 -18.43 -7.92 -3.94
N ILE A 844 -18.51 -9.14 -3.42
CA ILE A 844 -17.41 -10.10 -3.49
C ILE A 844 -17.46 -10.84 -4.83
N SER A 845 -18.56 -10.82 -5.56
CA SER A 845 -18.64 -11.36 -6.92
C SER A 845 -19.62 -10.55 -7.75
N PRO A 846 -19.33 -10.27 -9.03
CA PRO A 846 -20.34 -9.77 -9.94
C PRO A 846 -21.31 -10.89 -10.38
N ASP A 847 -21.07 -12.16 -10.05
CA ASP A 847 -21.88 -13.25 -10.58
C ASP A 847 -23.23 -13.42 -9.86
N ALA A 848 -24.30 -13.03 -10.54
CA ALA A 848 -25.67 -13.20 -10.07
C ALA A 848 -26.18 -14.64 -10.20
N SER A 849 -25.39 -15.58 -10.73
CA SER A 849 -25.70 -17.01 -10.58
C SER A 849 -25.35 -17.58 -9.20
N CYS A 850 -24.72 -16.77 -8.34
CA CYS A 850 -24.46 -17.08 -6.93
C CYS A 850 -25.61 -16.69 -6.01
N GLU A 851 -25.44 -17.00 -4.73
CA GLU A 851 -26.28 -16.50 -3.65
C GLU A 851 -26.32 -14.97 -3.66
N PRO A 852 -27.50 -14.34 -3.47
CA PRO A 852 -27.67 -12.88 -3.49
C PRO A 852 -26.63 -12.11 -2.70
N TRP A 853 -26.32 -12.56 -1.48
CA TRP A 853 -25.36 -11.90 -0.60
C TRP A 853 -23.95 -11.75 -1.18
N ARG A 854 -23.59 -12.47 -2.25
CA ARG A 854 -22.26 -12.32 -2.88
C ARG A 854 -22.18 -11.12 -3.82
N TRP A 855 -23.29 -10.80 -4.48
CA TRP A 855 -23.33 -9.81 -5.56
C TRP A 855 -24.23 -8.60 -5.26
N ASP A 856 -25.22 -8.78 -4.39
CA ASP A 856 -26.14 -7.75 -3.90
C ASP A 856 -26.05 -7.64 -2.38
N TRP A 857 -25.59 -6.48 -1.92
CA TRP A 857 -25.33 -6.20 -0.50
C TRP A 857 -26.33 -5.19 0.08
N SER A 858 -27.33 -4.79 -0.70
CA SER A 858 -28.34 -3.84 -0.26
C SER A 858 -29.13 -4.27 0.98
N HIS A 859 -29.19 -5.58 1.23
CA HIS A 859 -29.84 -6.17 2.39
C HIS A 859 -29.11 -5.94 3.72
N MET A 860 -27.85 -5.46 3.70
CA MET A 860 -27.13 -5.17 4.94
C MET A 860 -27.71 -3.95 5.64
N ASP A 861 -28.08 -4.11 6.91
CA ASP A 861 -28.70 -3.06 7.73
C ASP A 861 -27.89 -1.75 7.74
N LEU A 862 -26.55 -1.83 7.69
CA LEU A 862 -25.68 -0.65 7.70
C LEU A 862 -25.90 0.27 6.50
N PHE A 863 -26.27 -0.25 5.31
CA PHE A 863 -26.59 0.61 4.16
C PHE A 863 -27.87 1.39 4.34
N ASN A 864 -28.80 0.89 5.17
CA ASN A 864 -30.13 1.44 5.37
C ASN A 864 -30.23 2.37 6.60
N LYS A 865 -29.13 2.57 7.33
CA LYS A 865 -29.09 3.49 8.47
C LYS A 865 -29.00 4.94 8.00
N PRO A 866 -29.58 5.90 8.76
CA PRO A 866 -29.39 7.32 8.50
C PRO A 866 -27.91 7.68 8.47
N LEU A 867 -27.45 8.34 7.39
CA LEU A 867 -26.08 8.82 7.27
C LEU A 867 -25.99 10.32 7.56
N GLY A 868 -26.76 11.11 6.81
CA GLY A 868 -26.70 12.57 6.81
C GLY A 868 -25.53 13.14 6.03
N GLN A 869 -25.53 14.46 5.81
CA GLN A 869 -24.44 15.13 5.10
C GLN A 869 -23.12 15.01 5.87
N PRO A 870 -21.96 14.90 5.19
CA PRO A 870 -20.67 15.05 5.86
C PRO A 870 -20.59 16.46 6.45
N LEU A 871 -20.21 16.57 7.73
CA LEU A 871 -20.01 17.87 8.38
C LEU A 871 -18.77 18.58 7.81
N GLY A 872 -17.82 17.79 7.31
CA GLY A 872 -16.59 18.28 6.70
C GLY A 872 -15.75 17.17 6.05
N PRO A 873 -14.54 17.53 5.60
CA PRO A 873 -13.59 16.59 5.01
C PRO A 873 -13.05 15.61 6.07
N PRO A 874 -12.53 14.43 5.66
CA PRO A 874 -11.85 13.51 6.55
C PRO A 874 -10.56 14.13 7.12
N LEU A 875 -10.27 13.77 8.36
CA LEU A 875 -9.07 14.14 9.09
C LEU A 875 -8.14 12.94 9.22
N LYS A 876 -6.87 13.10 8.83
CA LYS A 876 -5.84 12.07 8.88
C LYS A 876 -4.85 12.33 10.02
N SER A 877 -4.33 11.28 10.66
CA SER A 877 -3.08 11.29 11.42
C SER A 877 -2.35 9.97 11.19
N GLY A 878 -1.22 10.01 10.48
CA GLY A 878 -0.56 8.79 10.02
C GLY A 878 -1.46 7.96 9.10
N HIS A 879 -1.80 6.74 9.52
CA HIS A 879 -2.73 5.84 8.80
C HIS A 879 -4.12 5.76 9.45
N THR A 880 -4.42 6.64 10.40
CA THR A 880 -5.73 6.75 11.03
C THR A 880 -6.50 7.93 10.46
N PHE A 881 -7.77 7.70 10.19
CA PHE A 881 -8.72 8.64 9.59
C PHE A 881 -9.93 8.77 10.50
N SER A 882 -10.49 9.97 10.59
CA SER A 882 -11.84 10.19 11.10
C SER A 882 -12.65 11.03 10.12
N ARG A 883 -13.97 10.84 10.14
CA ARG A 883 -14.92 11.72 9.46
C ARG A 883 -16.25 11.75 10.20
N HIS A 884 -16.91 12.90 10.14
CA HIS A 884 -18.17 13.16 10.81
C HIS A 884 -19.27 13.49 9.80
N PHE A 885 -20.44 12.93 10.04
CA PHE A 885 -21.71 13.11 9.33
C PHE A 885 -22.79 13.52 10.35
N GLU A 886 -23.95 13.99 9.90
CA GLU A 886 -25.03 14.42 10.79
C GLU A 886 -25.53 13.29 11.74
N HIS A 887 -25.44 12.02 11.32
CA HIS A 887 -25.92 10.88 12.11
C HIS A 887 -24.83 9.87 12.47
N LEU A 888 -23.64 10.00 11.89
CA LEU A 888 -22.56 9.02 12.03
C LEU A 888 -21.20 9.71 12.20
N SER A 889 -20.38 9.19 13.09
CA SER A 889 -18.94 9.44 13.11
C SER A 889 -18.21 8.13 12.86
N VAL A 890 -17.17 8.16 12.03
CA VAL A 890 -16.41 6.98 11.64
C VAL A 890 -14.92 7.22 11.85
N LYS A 891 -14.23 6.22 12.42
CA LYS A 891 -12.77 6.13 12.48
C LYS A 891 -12.29 4.89 11.75
N LEU A 892 -11.24 5.05 10.96
CA LEU A 892 -10.56 3.98 10.23
C LEU A 892 -9.08 4.05 10.52
N SER A 893 -8.50 3.03 11.12
CA SER A 893 -7.04 2.87 11.26
C SER A 893 -6.57 1.79 10.31
N LEU A 894 -5.91 2.19 9.22
CA LEU A 894 -5.33 1.24 8.27
C LEU A 894 -4.04 0.64 8.84
N LYS A 895 -3.87 -0.68 8.69
CA LYS A 895 -2.68 -1.40 9.13
C LYS A 895 -2.27 -2.44 8.10
N LYS A 896 -0.96 -2.66 8.01
CA LYS A 896 -0.46 -3.82 7.30
C LYS A 896 -0.83 -5.05 8.11
N THR A 897 -1.53 -6.00 7.49
CA THR A 897 -1.80 -7.29 8.11
C THR A 897 -0.99 -8.37 7.42
N ASP A 898 -0.68 -9.43 8.16
CA ASP A 898 -0.22 -10.65 7.52
C ASP A 898 -1.30 -11.15 6.55
N TYR A 899 -0.87 -11.73 5.44
CA TYR A 899 -1.71 -12.07 4.28
C TYR A 899 -2.91 -13.00 4.61
N GLU A 900 -2.92 -13.61 5.80
CA GLU A 900 -4.02 -14.44 6.28
C GLU A 900 -5.27 -13.62 6.65
N GLU A 901 -5.12 -12.38 7.12
CA GLU A 901 -6.28 -11.54 7.49
C GLU A 901 -6.90 -10.79 6.31
N SER A 902 -6.12 -10.52 5.25
CA SER A 902 -6.61 -9.81 4.07
C SER A 902 -5.89 -10.28 2.81
N ALA A 903 -6.63 -10.45 1.70
CA ALA A 903 -6.07 -10.97 0.44
C ALA A 903 -4.94 -10.12 -0.17
N HIS A 904 -4.72 -8.90 0.35
CA HIS A 904 -3.74 -7.94 -0.13
C HIS A 904 -2.87 -7.33 0.97
N GLY A 905 -2.85 -7.90 2.19
CA GLY A 905 -2.01 -7.42 3.29
C GLY A 905 -2.41 -6.05 3.88
N VAL A 906 -3.60 -5.52 3.55
CA VAL A 906 -4.18 -4.31 4.12
C VAL A 906 -5.43 -4.66 4.93
N GLY A 907 -5.32 -4.48 6.24
CA GLY A 907 -6.44 -4.53 7.18
C GLY A 907 -6.73 -3.16 7.77
N GLY A 908 -7.69 -3.13 8.67
CA GLY A 908 -7.95 -1.95 9.47
C GLY A 908 -8.71 -2.26 10.74
N ASP A 909 -8.68 -1.31 11.66
CA ASP A 909 -9.59 -1.26 12.80
C ASP A 909 -10.59 -0.14 12.56
N VAL A 910 -11.87 -0.44 12.77
CA VAL A 910 -12.97 0.47 12.48
C VAL A 910 -13.71 0.79 13.76
N THR A 911 -14.20 2.02 13.87
CA THR A 911 -15.12 2.41 14.93
C THR A 911 -16.21 3.28 14.33
N PHE A 912 -17.46 2.86 14.51
CA PHE A 912 -18.65 3.65 14.19
C PHE A 912 -19.27 4.14 15.50
N LEU A 913 -19.49 5.45 15.61
CA LEU A 913 -20.22 6.06 16.72
C LEU A 913 -21.44 6.81 16.15
N PRO A 914 -22.63 6.72 16.78
CA PRO A 914 -23.69 7.69 16.50
C PRO A 914 -23.15 9.11 16.68
N SER A 915 -23.51 10.04 15.80
CA SER A 915 -23.11 11.44 15.99
C SER A 915 -23.64 11.95 17.34
N LEU A 916 -22.75 12.54 18.15
CA LEU A 916 -23.12 13.23 19.40
C LEU A 916 -23.87 14.52 19.09
#